data_AF-A0A8H5TV61-F1
#
_entry.id   AF-A0A8H5TV61-F1
#
_cell.length_a   1.000
_cell.length_b   1.000
_cell.length_c   1.000
_cell.angle_alpha   90.00
_cell.angle_beta   90.00
_cell.angle_gamma   90.00
#
_symmetry.space_group_name_H-M   'P 1'
#
loop_
_entity.id
_entity.type
_entity.pdbx_description
1 polymer ?
#
loop_
_entity_poly.entity_id
_entity_poly.type
_entity_poly.pdbx_seq_one_letter_code
_entity_poly.pdbx_strand_id
1 'polypeptide(L)'
;MSGEETILARRARLSQVPRACEACKVRKIRCDRVYPCGNCKAAGIACQQQSHPHPVQSDARPRQDNRISQLEEYVHTLEARLAKVESRLDTQTPTLPSTSTSASTPSVAPPKHTSPATSSNPSIHDVAPSPVGPLYEGSSSFINQFVRASEEIQRSAVAETPEAAQTLTESFNQLNTILNDQEEKKPSVAAVSRSVPEVSSPPATVVLAILRKIKGTNFPYFQYHANNAAQPTKFLPGQAVTDIRLIEHFCQKVYFPSEPVTLGDITSVNGMMRLILREFIITEESLGPEYDLKELKAQAERNFDLGLETFEMLTVPSFENVLVITTAILKIQNESKPVLARALINAGLCHCQMLGYQNESTLQKDKSGFAEHKRRLFWTLYVFDKTNSLHLGHASRVQDFEIDANYPKIPDDPAEKPWTELFHLVIRLAKTQGLIFEKLYSAAGLRSPAVERRQWIDSLVADMHQWRRELEMLDGSRVRYVKMLELSLTHWDIMYYATLTTLLRAPAMPGVGTDMTSQCFQAARLALQSHLRAFSGYGGQKMFSKADYIDWALHNSSFTPFVVIFLHSIAAASLEDVNLLEQVVNTFRSAREIHAGAEKLYEICNTFARLARRMVESRNTSVGMYDQNTDSLQVFGVSEGVPLSWHECGAQPSGGNVEGDGFTGFLNDDMTSILADWINGQPPDMFTMDFEVSIAGECITAANSLRFSKGPNRVKYVIFKISDDEQSVVVEETSSGTDYETFRQRLLSGVDKSGNPAPRYAVYDVDYDLGEDGKRTKTVFVSWVPINAPIKLRMLYASTMEYLKKSVNVGVFIHADDAEDLEWGQMLNVASDGKAK
;
A
#
# COMPACT_ATOMS: atom_id res chain seq x y z
N MET A 1 55.61 27.45 24.43
CA MET A 1 55.39 26.10 24.99
C MET A 1 54.09 26.08 25.79
N SER A 2 53.42 24.92 25.80
CA SER A 2 52.04 24.60 26.25
C SER A 2 50.96 25.08 25.26
N GLY A 3 50.52 24.30 24.28
CA GLY A 3 50.28 22.86 24.23
C GLY A 3 48.78 22.68 23.97
N GLU A 4 48.39 22.46 22.71
CA GLU A 4 47.00 22.24 22.33
C GLU A 4 46.43 21.06 23.11
N GLU A 5 45.34 21.32 23.82
CA GLU A 5 44.71 20.31 24.66
C GLU A 5 44.00 19.27 23.79
N THR A 6 44.39 18.00 23.95
CA THR A 6 43.79 16.89 23.23
C THR A 6 42.32 16.69 23.65
N ILE A 7 41.52 16.14 22.73
CA ILE A 7 40.09 15.84 22.94
C ILE A 7 39.87 14.97 24.20
N LEU A 8 40.83 14.09 24.52
CA LEU A 8 40.81 13.25 25.72
C LEU A 8 41.02 14.07 27.01
N ALA A 9 41.97 15.02 27.00
CA ALA A 9 42.18 15.94 28.12
C ALA A 9 40.95 16.84 28.35
N ARG A 10 40.31 17.30 27.25
CA ARG A 10 39.06 18.04 27.32
C ARG A 10 37.91 17.22 27.90
N ARG A 11 37.79 15.94 27.54
CA ARG A 11 36.79 15.01 28.13
C ARG A 11 37.04 14.76 29.62
N ALA A 12 38.29 14.57 30.03
CA ALA A 12 38.66 14.37 31.43
C ALA A 12 38.40 15.62 32.29
N ARG A 13 38.57 16.82 31.73
CA ARG A 13 38.22 18.06 32.43
C ARG A 13 36.71 18.27 32.52
N LEU A 14 35.96 17.95 31.46
CA LEU A 14 34.50 18.06 31.45
C LEU A 14 33.81 17.05 32.36
N SER A 15 34.41 15.88 32.61
CA SER A 15 33.90 14.90 33.57
C SER A 15 34.08 15.32 35.03
N GLN A 16 34.96 16.29 35.32
CA GLN A 16 35.15 16.86 36.66
C GLN A 16 34.24 18.06 36.96
N VAL A 17 33.45 18.54 35.99
CA VAL A 17 32.53 19.66 36.21
C VAL A 17 31.27 19.16 36.95
N PRO A 18 30.98 19.66 38.16
CA PRO A 18 29.82 19.21 38.93
C PRO A 18 28.51 19.47 38.17
N ARG A 19 27.67 18.44 38.06
CA ARG A 19 26.36 18.53 37.39
C ARG A 19 25.38 19.36 38.20
N ALA A 20 24.40 19.97 37.52
CA ALA A 20 23.27 20.62 38.19
C ALA A 20 22.46 19.57 39.00
N CYS A 21 21.88 19.97 40.13
CA CYS A 21 21.01 19.08 40.91
C CYS A 21 19.71 18.78 40.14
N GLU A 22 19.06 17.66 40.48
CA GLU A 22 17.87 17.19 39.75
C GLU A 22 16.74 18.21 39.77
N ALA A 23 16.53 18.88 40.91
CA ALA A 23 15.50 19.90 41.06
C ALA A 23 15.69 21.10 40.11
N CYS A 24 16.93 21.60 39.97
CA CYS A 24 17.23 22.69 39.03
C CYS A 24 17.14 22.24 37.56
N LYS A 25 17.48 20.97 37.29
CA LYS A 25 17.42 20.37 35.96
C LYS A 25 15.97 20.24 35.47
N VAL A 26 15.08 19.70 36.30
CA VAL A 26 13.65 19.57 36.01
C VAL A 26 13.02 20.95 35.79
N ARG A 27 13.40 21.94 36.60
CA ARG A 27 12.87 23.31 36.50
C ARG A 27 13.53 24.17 35.42
N LYS A 28 14.50 23.64 34.66
CA LYS A 28 15.27 24.36 33.63
C LYS A 28 15.86 25.69 34.13
N ILE A 29 16.32 25.75 35.37
CA ILE A 29 16.94 26.94 35.99
C ILE A 29 18.42 26.69 36.29
N ARG A 30 19.23 27.76 36.27
CA ARG A 30 20.68 27.69 36.49
C ARG A 30 20.98 27.31 37.93
N CYS A 31 21.58 26.15 38.15
CA CYS A 31 22.07 25.71 39.47
C CYS A 31 23.40 26.40 39.81
N ASP A 32 23.52 26.91 41.02
CA ASP A 32 24.78 27.43 41.59
C ASP A 32 25.75 26.32 42.03
N ARG A 33 25.28 25.06 42.02
CA ARG A 33 26.06 23.82 42.21
C ARG A 33 26.74 23.72 43.58
N VAL A 34 26.36 24.57 44.51
CA VAL A 34 26.61 24.43 45.95
C VAL A 34 25.53 23.50 46.52
N TYR A 35 25.85 22.66 47.49
CA TYR A 35 24.86 21.77 48.11
C TYR A 35 24.60 22.17 49.57
N PRO A 36 23.34 22.47 49.96
CA PRO A 36 22.14 22.61 49.12
C PRO A 36 22.20 23.86 48.24
N CYS A 37 21.65 23.76 47.03
CA CYS A 37 21.68 24.84 46.02
C CYS A 37 20.85 26.06 46.45
N GLY A 38 21.27 27.27 46.09
CA GLY A 38 20.58 28.52 46.48
C GLY A 38 19.11 28.54 46.03
N ASN A 39 18.84 28.08 44.81
CA ASN A 39 17.46 27.95 44.29
C ASN A 39 16.64 26.92 45.08
N CYS A 40 17.28 25.85 45.54
CA CYS A 40 16.65 24.77 46.30
C CYS A 40 16.31 25.26 47.72
N LYS A 41 17.21 26.01 48.35
CA LYS A 41 16.99 26.67 49.64
C LYS A 41 15.88 27.71 49.57
N ALA A 42 15.93 28.60 48.57
CA ALA A 42 14.92 29.63 48.37
C ALA A 42 13.53 29.04 48.08
N ALA A 43 13.48 27.90 47.37
CA ALA A 43 12.23 27.20 47.06
C ALA A 43 11.77 26.23 48.17
N GLY A 44 12.51 26.08 49.27
CA GLY A 44 12.17 25.15 50.35
C GLY A 44 12.10 23.67 49.93
N ILE A 45 12.86 23.26 48.91
CA ILE A 45 12.84 21.89 48.35
C ILE A 45 14.15 21.15 48.58
N ALA A 46 14.07 19.81 48.62
CA ALA A 46 15.24 18.96 48.74
C ALA A 46 16.17 19.10 47.52
N CYS A 47 17.42 19.50 47.77
CA CYS A 47 18.48 19.44 46.77
C CYS A 47 18.97 17.99 46.72
N GLN A 48 18.93 17.31 45.56
CA GLN A 48 19.45 15.94 45.42
C GLN A 48 20.64 15.95 44.43
N GLN A 49 21.79 15.45 44.88
CA GLN A 49 22.97 15.18 44.05
C GLN A 49 22.87 13.77 43.47
N GLN A 50 23.19 13.58 42.19
CA GLN A 50 23.41 12.25 41.63
C GLN A 50 24.81 11.77 42.07
N SER A 51 24.88 10.86 43.03
CA SER A 51 26.13 10.18 43.41
C SER A 51 26.28 8.84 42.69
N HIS A 52 27.50 8.57 42.21
CA HIS A 52 27.94 7.31 41.58
C HIS A 52 27.80 6.07 42.50
N PRO A 53 27.81 4.84 41.93
CA PRO A 53 27.18 3.64 42.50
C PRO A 53 28.11 2.77 43.37
N HIS A 54 27.52 2.05 44.36
CA HIS A 54 27.81 0.67 44.85
C HIS A 54 27.35 0.48 46.31
N PRO A 55 27.16 -0.76 46.82
CA PRO A 55 26.61 -1.99 46.25
C PRO A 55 25.48 -2.59 47.14
N VAL A 56 24.66 -3.53 46.63
CA VAL A 56 24.12 -4.74 47.33
C VAL A 56 22.99 -5.37 46.49
N GLN A 57 23.31 -6.58 46.00
CA GLN A 57 22.48 -7.80 45.83
C GLN A 57 21.14 -7.71 45.08
N SER A 58 21.18 -8.10 43.80
CA SER A 58 20.05 -8.74 43.11
C SER A 58 20.58 -9.93 42.31
N ASP A 59 19.95 -11.08 42.48
CA ASP A 59 20.30 -12.34 41.83
C ASP A 59 20.30 -12.26 40.28
N ALA A 60 21.34 -12.90 39.72
CA ALA A 60 21.44 -13.56 38.42
C ALA A 60 21.20 -12.76 37.12
N ARG A 61 22.30 -12.27 36.50
CA ARG A 61 22.63 -12.46 35.06
C ARG A 61 24.16 -12.39 34.80
N PRO A 62 24.85 -13.52 34.54
CA PRO A 62 26.23 -13.54 34.03
C PRO A 62 26.19 -13.80 32.51
N ARG A 63 26.26 -12.77 31.66
CA ARG A 63 26.25 -12.98 30.19
C ARG A 63 27.17 -12.08 29.37
N GLN A 64 27.80 -11.06 29.93
CA GLN A 64 28.49 -10.06 29.10
C GLN A 64 30.02 -10.19 29.09
N ASP A 65 30.66 -10.57 30.21
CA ASP A 65 32.12 -10.69 30.26
C ASP A 65 32.65 -11.99 29.62
N ASN A 66 31.90 -13.10 29.70
CA ASN A 66 32.27 -14.35 28.99
C ASN A 66 32.27 -14.20 27.46
N ARG A 67 31.53 -13.23 26.91
CA ARG A 67 31.41 -13.04 25.47
C ARG A 67 32.60 -12.32 24.88
N ILE A 68 33.25 -11.45 25.66
CA ILE A 68 34.45 -10.72 25.22
C ILE A 68 35.63 -11.68 25.15
N SER A 69 35.87 -12.50 26.18
CA SER A 69 36.94 -13.50 26.15
C SER A 69 36.74 -14.58 25.09
N GLN A 70 35.48 -15.00 24.83
CA GLN A 70 35.18 -15.93 23.73
C GLN A 70 35.40 -15.31 22.35
N LEU A 71 35.17 -14.00 22.20
CA LEU A 71 35.42 -13.30 20.94
C LEU A 71 36.92 -13.11 20.70
N GLU A 72 37.69 -12.81 21.74
CA GLU A 72 39.16 -12.69 21.64
C GLU A 72 39.81 -14.04 21.25
N GLU A 73 39.36 -15.15 21.84
CA GLU A 73 39.84 -16.50 21.51
C GLU A 73 39.42 -16.93 20.09
N TYR A 74 38.24 -16.52 19.63
CA TYR A 74 37.76 -16.81 18.28
C TYR A 74 38.57 -16.05 17.22
N VAL A 75 38.91 -14.78 17.47
CA VAL A 75 39.77 -13.99 16.57
C VAL A 75 41.15 -14.62 16.46
N HIS A 76 41.76 -15.02 17.58
CA HIS A 76 43.06 -15.68 17.57
C HIS A 76 43.06 -16.99 16.76
N THR A 77 41.95 -17.74 16.82
CA THR A 77 41.79 -18.99 16.08
C THR A 77 41.61 -18.74 14.57
N LEU A 78 40.92 -17.66 14.19
CA LEU A 78 40.73 -17.27 12.80
C LEU A 78 42.04 -16.80 12.16
N GLU A 79 42.83 -15.98 12.86
CA GLU A 79 44.14 -15.53 12.38
C GLU A 79 45.09 -16.71 12.11
N ALA A 80 45.12 -17.70 13.00
CA ALA A 80 45.92 -18.91 12.82
C ALA A 80 45.47 -19.77 11.62
N ARG A 81 44.17 -19.78 11.29
CA ARG A 81 43.64 -20.50 10.12
C ARG A 81 43.93 -19.76 8.81
N LEU A 82 43.90 -18.43 8.83
CA LEU A 82 44.18 -17.60 7.66
C LEU A 82 45.65 -17.76 7.22
N ALA A 83 46.59 -17.72 8.17
CA ALA A 83 48.00 -17.99 7.91
C ALA A 83 48.26 -19.38 7.30
N LYS A 84 47.45 -20.37 7.67
CA LYS A 84 47.54 -21.75 7.14
C LYS A 84 46.92 -21.90 5.75
N VAL A 85 46.00 -21.03 5.35
CA VAL A 85 45.40 -21.01 4.01
C VAL A 85 46.30 -20.26 3.04
N GLU A 86 46.88 -19.13 3.46
CA GLU A 86 47.89 -18.39 2.69
C GLU A 86 49.09 -19.28 2.34
N SER A 87 49.58 -20.08 3.30
CA SER A 87 50.68 -21.02 3.04
C SER A 87 50.35 -22.14 2.04
N ARG A 88 49.06 -22.42 1.76
CA ARG A 88 48.64 -23.47 0.80
C ARG A 88 48.43 -22.90 -0.61
N LEU A 89 48.14 -21.61 -0.72
CA LEU A 89 48.00 -20.90 -1.99
C LEU A 89 49.37 -20.64 -2.65
N ASP A 90 50.42 -20.39 -1.85
CA ASP A 90 51.79 -20.26 -2.38
C ASP A 90 52.38 -21.57 -2.94
N THR A 91 51.79 -22.72 -2.61
CA THR A 91 52.26 -24.05 -3.07
C THR A 91 51.60 -24.57 -4.36
N GLN A 92 50.69 -23.81 -4.99
CA GLN A 92 50.04 -24.22 -6.24
C GLN A 92 50.25 -23.21 -7.38
N THR A 93 51.45 -23.22 -7.95
CA THR A 93 51.69 -22.67 -9.30
C THR A 93 52.46 -23.71 -10.11
N PRO A 94 51.86 -24.33 -11.14
CA PRO A 94 52.61 -25.10 -12.13
C PRO A 94 52.75 -24.33 -13.46
N THR A 95 54.00 -24.22 -13.88
CA THR A 95 54.55 -23.74 -15.15
C THR A 95 54.42 -24.71 -16.34
N LEU A 96 54.24 -24.15 -17.56
CA LEU A 96 54.76 -24.57 -18.91
C LEU A 96 54.19 -25.87 -19.55
N PRO A 97 54.37 -26.22 -20.88
CA PRO A 97 55.07 -25.58 -22.03
C PRO A 97 54.34 -25.65 -23.43
N SER A 98 55.07 -25.20 -24.46
CA SER A 98 54.80 -24.98 -25.90
C SER A 98 54.79 -26.23 -26.83
N THR A 99 54.49 -25.97 -28.14
CA THR A 99 54.76 -26.76 -29.40
C THR A 99 53.86 -27.99 -29.70
N SER A 100 53.39 -28.33 -30.93
CA SER A 100 53.55 -27.84 -32.32
C SER A 100 52.69 -28.70 -33.30
N THR A 101 52.23 -28.12 -34.44
CA THR A 101 51.95 -28.74 -35.79
C THR A 101 50.84 -29.82 -35.94
N SER A 102 50.03 -29.97 -37.01
CA SER A 102 49.78 -29.34 -38.34
C SER A 102 48.53 -30.02 -38.96
N ALA A 103 47.54 -29.26 -39.46
CA ALA A 103 47.18 -29.03 -40.88
C ALA A 103 46.30 -30.09 -41.60
N SER A 104 45.09 -29.67 -42.02
CA SER A 104 44.63 -29.71 -43.44
C SER A 104 43.21 -29.13 -43.61
N THR A 105 43.12 -27.97 -44.28
CA THR A 105 41.95 -27.36 -44.94
C THR A 105 42.00 -27.70 -46.45
N PRO A 106 40.92 -27.58 -47.28
CA PRO A 106 40.38 -26.30 -47.77
C PRO A 106 38.84 -26.31 -48.01
N SER A 107 38.10 -25.20 -48.17
CA SER A 107 38.15 -24.23 -49.27
C SER A 107 37.24 -23.02 -49.00
N VAL A 108 37.61 -21.88 -49.60
CA VAL A 108 37.22 -20.48 -49.32
C VAL A 108 36.52 -19.85 -50.53
N ALA A 109 35.59 -18.90 -50.33
CA ALA A 109 35.57 -17.51 -50.88
C ALA A 109 34.28 -16.73 -50.45
N PRO A 110 34.19 -15.37 -50.58
CA PRO A 110 34.50 -14.40 -49.52
C PRO A 110 33.34 -13.41 -49.21
N PRO A 111 33.40 -12.61 -48.13
CA PRO A 111 33.61 -11.17 -48.38
C PRO A 111 34.42 -10.38 -47.33
N LYS A 112 35.21 -9.45 -47.90
CA LYS A 112 35.61 -8.08 -47.50
C LYS A 112 35.63 -7.61 -46.02
N HIS A 113 36.83 -7.16 -45.66
CA HIS A 113 37.30 -6.37 -44.51
C HIS A 113 36.37 -5.30 -43.91
N THR A 114 36.30 -5.22 -42.57
CA THR A 114 36.66 -4.03 -41.76
C THR A 114 36.74 -4.33 -40.25
N SER A 115 37.60 -3.56 -39.58
CA SER A 115 38.15 -3.49 -38.20
C SER A 115 37.31 -3.92 -36.97
N PRO A 116 37.97 -4.20 -35.81
CA PRO A 116 37.34 -4.82 -34.64
C PRO A 116 36.48 -3.84 -33.84
N ALA A 117 35.26 -4.26 -33.50
CA ALA A 117 34.38 -3.54 -32.59
C ALA A 117 34.93 -3.62 -31.16
N THR A 118 35.11 -2.43 -30.59
CA THR A 118 35.30 -2.12 -29.18
C THR A 118 34.27 -2.83 -28.31
N SER A 119 34.72 -3.33 -27.15
CA SER A 119 33.87 -3.81 -26.06
C SER A 119 32.83 -2.75 -25.69
N SER A 120 31.57 -3.00 -26.02
CA SER A 120 30.45 -2.20 -25.52
C SER A 120 30.25 -2.56 -24.05
N ASN A 121 30.58 -1.62 -23.15
CA ASN A 121 29.98 -1.59 -21.82
C ASN A 121 28.45 -1.56 -22.00
N PRO A 122 27.67 -2.35 -21.23
CA PRO A 122 26.21 -2.30 -21.33
C PRO A 122 25.74 -0.88 -21.03
N SER A 123 25.02 -0.28 -21.97
CA SER A 123 24.39 1.02 -21.83
C SER A 123 23.28 0.93 -20.77
N ILE A 124 23.19 1.89 -19.87
CA ILE A 124 22.04 2.04 -18.94
C ILE A 124 20.70 2.15 -19.72
N HIS A 125 20.75 2.49 -21.00
CA HIS A 125 19.58 2.54 -21.87
C HIS A 125 19.10 1.16 -22.38
N ASP A 126 19.86 0.09 -22.13
CA ASP A 126 19.51 -1.30 -22.50
C ASP A 126 18.97 -2.11 -21.31
N VAL A 127 18.70 -1.48 -20.16
CA VAL A 127 18.03 -2.14 -19.03
C VAL A 127 16.56 -2.36 -19.42
N ALA A 128 16.26 -3.55 -19.94
CA ALA A 128 14.89 -4.00 -20.08
C ALA A 128 14.17 -3.81 -18.74
N PRO A 129 12.90 -3.34 -18.74
CA PRO A 129 12.10 -3.27 -17.51
C PRO A 129 12.18 -4.63 -16.82
N SER A 130 12.63 -4.67 -15.57
CA SER A 130 12.61 -5.91 -14.80
C SER A 130 11.17 -6.44 -14.84
N PRO A 131 10.96 -7.73 -15.19
CA PRO A 131 9.63 -8.31 -15.17
C PRO A 131 9.06 -8.06 -13.77
N VAL A 132 7.83 -7.55 -13.70
CA VAL A 132 7.13 -7.42 -12.42
C VAL A 132 6.94 -8.85 -11.91
N GLY A 133 7.72 -9.23 -10.89
CA GLY A 133 7.59 -10.54 -10.26
C GLY A 133 6.20 -10.74 -9.66
N PRO A 134 5.80 -11.99 -9.39
CA PRO A 134 4.50 -12.28 -8.78
C PRO A 134 4.37 -11.53 -7.45
N LEU A 135 3.22 -10.90 -7.24
CA LEU A 135 2.95 -10.16 -6.00
C LEU A 135 2.86 -11.13 -4.83
N TYR A 136 3.44 -10.74 -3.69
CA TYR A 136 3.35 -11.53 -2.47
C TYR A 136 1.90 -11.66 -2.00
N GLU A 137 1.43 -12.88 -1.80
CA GLU A 137 0.16 -13.21 -1.15
C GLU A 137 0.40 -13.98 0.15
N GLY A 138 -0.31 -13.60 1.21
CA GLY A 138 -0.15 -14.23 2.51
C GLY A 138 -0.89 -15.55 2.66
N SER A 139 -0.63 -16.25 3.76
CA SER A 139 -1.08 -17.63 4.02
C SER A 139 -2.61 -17.80 4.13
N SER A 140 -3.35 -16.74 4.43
CA SER A 140 -4.82 -16.76 4.44
C SER A 140 -5.44 -16.54 3.07
N SER A 141 -4.67 -16.14 2.05
CA SER A 141 -5.22 -15.80 0.74
C SER A 141 -5.73 -17.02 -0.01
N PHE A 142 -6.71 -16.81 -0.89
CA PHE A 142 -7.28 -17.87 -1.71
C PHE A 142 -6.21 -18.52 -2.61
N ILE A 143 -5.37 -17.74 -3.28
CA ILE A 143 -4.33 -18.28 -4.18
C ILE A 143 -3.28 -19.05 -3.37
N ASN A 144 -2.85 -18.55 -2.21
CA ASN A 144 -1.90 -19.28 -1.38
C ASN A 144 -2.50 -20.62 -0.89
N GLN A 145 -3.75 -20.60 -0.42
CA GLN A 145 -4.44 -21.82 0.00
C GLN A 145 -4.64 -22.81 -1.14
N PHE A 146 -4.88 -22.32 -2.34
CA PHE A 146 -4.96 -23.12 -3.57
C PHE A 146 -3.63 -23.82 -3.86
N VAL A 147 -2.51 -23.08 -3.84
CA VAL A 147 -1.17 -23.63 -4.10
C VAL A 147 -0.85 -24.71 -3.09
N ARG A 148 -1.09 -24.46 -1.80
CA ARG A 148 -0.86 -25.45 -0.74
C ARG A 148 -1.72 -26.71 -0.88
N ALA A 149 -2.98 -26.57 -1.28
CA ALA A 149 -3.86 -27.72 -1.54
C ALA A 149 -3.37 -28.56 -2.73
N SER A 150 -2.82 -27.91 -3.76
CA SER A 150 -2.25 -28.56 -4.94
C SER A 150 -0.98 -29.35 -4.57
N GLU A 151 -0.08 -28.75 -3.81
CA GLU A 151 1.15 -29.39 -3.31
C GLU A 151 0.85 -30.61 -2.42
N GLU A 152 -0.21 -30.56 -1.63
CA GLU A 152 -0.65 -31.70 -0.80
C GLU A 152 -1.07 -32.89 -1.65
N ILE A 153 -1.87 -32.64 -2.69
CA ILE A 153 -2.34 -33.69 -3.60
C ILE A 153 -1.17 -34.28 -4.37
N GLN A 154 -0.25 -33.44 -4.84
CA GLN A 154 0.92 -33.90 -5.57
C GLN A 154 1.79 -34.83 -4.69
N ARG A 155 1.99 -34.48 -3.41
CA ARG A 155 2.70 -35.36 -2.46
C ARG A 155 2.01 -36.70 -2.27
N SER A 156 0.69 -36.70 -2.14
CA SER A 156 -0.07 -37.93 -1.93
C SER A 156 -0.13 -38.81 -3.19
N ALA A 157 -0.20 -38.20 -4.38
CA ALA A 157 -0.20 -38.92 -5.66
C ALA A 157 1.15 -39.60 -5.98
N VAL A 158 2.27 -38.95 -5.66
CA VAL A 158 3.62 -39.53 -5.82
C VAL A 158 3.81 -40.77 -4.94
N ALA A 159 3.10 -40.87 -3.81
CA ALA A 159 3.15 -42.04 -2.95
C ALA A 159 2.38 -43.25 -3.51
N GLU A 160 1.43 -43.05 -4.43
CA GLU A 160 0.55 -44.12 -4.93
C GLU A 160 0.95 -44.64 -6.34
N THR A 161 1.12 -43.80 -7.37
CA THR A 161 1.59 -44.24 -8.71
C THR A 161 2.28 -43.12 -9.53
N PRO A 162 3.36 -43.41 -10.31
CA PRO A 162 4.07 -42.40 -11.10
C PRO A 162 3.29 -41.77 -12.26
N GLU A 163 2.41 -42.54 -12.92
CA GLU A 163 1.64 -42.08 -14.10
C GLU A 163 0.53 -41.10 -13.71
N ALA A 164 -0.19 -41.37 -12.61
CA ALA A 164 -1.18 -40.43 -12.07
C ALA A 164 -0.51 -39.12 -11.63
N ALA A 165 0.69 -39.19 -11.04
CA ALA A 165 1.45 -38.02 -10.64
C ALA A 165 1.84 -37.11 -11.82
N GLN A 166 2.13 -37.67 -13.01
CA GLN A 166 2.47 -36.88 -14.20
C GLN A 166 1.27 -36.09 -14.75
N THR A 167 0.11 -36.72 -14.93
CA THR A 167 -1.10 -36.04 -15.43
C THR A 167 -1.60 -34.95 -14.46
N LEU A 168 -1.43 -35.17 -13.15
CA LEU A 168 -1.71 -34.17 -12.12
C LEU A 168 -0.72 -33.00 -12.21
N THR A 169 0.58 -33.29 -12.32
CA THR A 169 1.64 -32.28 -12.45
C THR A 169 1.44 -31.40 -13.68
N GLU A 170 1.05 -31.97 -14.82
CA GLU A 170 0.71 -31.21 -16.03
C GLU A 170 -0.48 -30.26 -15.83
N SER A 171 -1.55 -30.75 -15.17
CA SER A 171 -2.73 -29.93 -14.86
C SER A 171 -2.38 -28.76 -13.93
N PHE A 172 -1.50 -28.98 -12.95
CA PHE A 172 -1.04 -27.93 -12.03
C PHE A 172 -0.04 -26.96 -12.67
N ASN A 173 0.86 -27.44 -13.53
CA ASN A 173 1.81 -26.59 -14.26
C ASN A 173 1.10 -25.65 -15.22
N GLN A 174 0.11 -26.14 -15.99
CA GLN A 174 -0.73 -25.30 -16.84
C GLN A 174 -1.41 -24.18 -16.05
N LEU A 175 -1.81 -24.48 -14.82
CA LEU A 175 -2.53 -23.52 -13.98
C LEU A 175 -1.59 -22.56 -13.24
N ASN A 176 -0.39 -23.00 -12.86
CA ASN A 176 0.67 -22.10 -12.42
C ASN A 176 1.06 -21.11 -13.53
N THR A 177 1.04 -21.52 -14.79
CA THR A 177 1.18 -20.60 -15.92
C THR A 177 0.04 -19.58 -15.94
N ILE A 178 -1.22 -19.98 -15.76
CA ILE A 178 -2.38 -19.06 -15.68
C ILE A 178 -2.30 -18.11 -14.47
N LEU A 179 -1.80 -18.59 -13.32
CA LEU A 179 -1.63 -17.76 -12.12
C LEU A 179 -0.55 -16.69 -12.31
N ASN A 180 0.53 -17.06 -13.00
CA ASN A 180 1.69 -16.21 -13.27
C ASN A 180 1.57 -15.39 -14.56
N ASP A 181 0.66 -15.76 -15.47
CA ASP A 181 0.20 -14.91 -16.58
C ASP A 181 -0.58 -13.74 -15.96
N GLN A 182 0.15 -12.70 -15.61
CA GLN A 182 -0.42 -11.37 -15.59
C GLN A 182 -0.70 -11.04 -17.06
N GLU A 183 -1.95 -10.71 -17.41
CA GLU A 183 -2.24 -10.19 -18.74
C GLU A 183 -1.19 -9.15 -19.11
N GLU A 184 -0.31 -9.48 -20.07
CA GLU A 184 0.48 -8.53 -20.85
C GLU A 184 -0.42 -7.64 -21.72
N LYS A 185 -1.64 -7.33 -21.27
CA LYS A 185 -2.18 -6.03 -21.58
C LYS A 185 -1.34 -5.07 -20.77
N LYS A 186 -0.21 -4.66 -21.36
CA LYS A 186 0.44 -3.39 -21.03
C LYS A 186 -0.69 -2.46 -20.61
N PRO A 187 -0.76 -1.95 -19.37
CA PRO A 187 -1.51 -0.73 -19.19
C PRO A 187 -0.96 0.16 -20.28
N SER A 188 -1.84 0.66 -21.13
CA SER A 188 -1.49 1.74 -22.03
C SER A 188 -1.11 2.89 -21.10
N VAL A 189 0.13 2.87 -20.61
CA VAL A 189 0.89 4.05 -20.27
C VAL A 189 1.31 4.61 -21.62
N ALA A 190 0.31 4.94 -22.43
CA ALA A 190 0.43 6.11 -23.23
C ALA A 190 0.54 7.22 -22.19
N ALA A 191 1.77 7.51 -21.78
CA ALA A 191 2.15 8.79 -21.21
C ALA A 191 1.91 9.83 -22.32
N VAL A 192 0.64 10.04 -22.66
CA VAL A 192 0.24 11.27 -23.27
C VAL A 192 0.37 12.24 -22.11
N SER A 193 1.38 13.10 -22.20
CA SER A 193 1.34 14.43 -21.62
C SER A 193 0.04 15.09 -22.10
N ARG A 194 -1.09 14.74 -21.49
CA ARG A 194 -2.32 15.49 -21.64
C ARG A 194 -2.20 16.61 -20.64
N SER A 195 -2.17 17.85 -21.16
CA SER A 195 -2.70 18.98 -20.43
C SER A 195 -4.00 18.55 -19.74
N VAL A 196 -4.22 19.01 -18.51
CA VAL A 196 -5.47 18.77 -17.75
C VAL A 196 -6.64 18.83 -18.73
N PRO A 197 -7.36 17.72 -18.99
CA PRO A 197 -8.45 17.74 -19.93
C PRO A 197 -9.44 18.81 -19.50
N GLU A 198 -9.96 19.57 -20.44
CA GLU A 198 -11.07 20.49 -20.17
C GLU A 198 -12.26 19.62 -19.69
N VAL A 199 -12.41 19.48 -18.37
CA VAL A 199 -13.41 18.61 -17.76
C VAL A 199 -14.78 19.21 -18.04
N SER A 200 -15.42 18.76 -19.12
CA SER A 200 -16.80 19.12 -19.43
C SER A 200 -17.71 18.55 -18.34
N SER A 201 -18.05 19.37 -17.36
CA SER A 201 -19.05 19.02 -16.35
C SER A 201 -20.41 18.86 -17.03
N PRO A 202 -21.25 17.87 -16.65
CA PRO A 202 -22.61 17.75 -17.15
C PRO A 202 -23.35 19.09 -17.02
N PRO A 203 -24.18 19.50 -17.99
CA PRO A 203 -24.88 20.78 -17.92
C PRO A 203 -25.63 20.94 -16.59
N ALA A 204 -25.61 22.16 -16.01
CA ALA A 204 -26.29 22.43 -14.74
C ALA A 204 -27.78 22.05 -14.77
N THR A 205 -28.43 22.08 -15.95
CA THR A 205 -29.80 21.63 -16.16
C THR A 205 -30.00 20.14 -15.84
N VAL A 206 -29.05 19.28 -16.23
CA VAL A 206 -29.04 17.85 -15.93
C VAL A 206 -28.90 17.64 -14.43
N VAL A 207 -27.93 18.30 -13.80
CA VAL A 207 -27.70 18.17 -12.35
C VAL A 207 -28.90 18.65 -11.54
N LEU A 208 -29.53 19.75 -11.94
CA LEU A 208 -30.77 20.22 -11.32
C LEU A 208 -31.93 19.23 -11.52
N ALA A 209 -32.04 18.57 -12.67
CA ALA A 209 -33.04 17.53 -12.90
C ALA A 209 -32.82 16.32 -11.98
N ILE A 210 -31.56 15.88 -11.82
CA ILE A 210 -31.16 14.83 -10.86
C ILE A 210 -31.53 15.26 -9.44
N LEU A 211 -31.10 16.45 -9.00
CA LEU A 211 -31.38 16.96 -7.66
C LEU A 211 -32.89 17.08 -7.37
N ARG A 212 -33.70 17.50 -8.33
CA ARG A 212 -35.17 17.54 -8.19
C ARG A 212 -35.78 16.15 -8.07
N LYS A 213 -35.26 15.19 -8.84
CA LYS A 213 -35.71 13.80 -8.81
C LYS A 213 -35.43 13.17 -7.44
N ILE A 214 -34.20 13.27 -6.94
CA ILE A 214 -33.82 12.70 -5.63
C ILE A 214 -34.54 13.38 -4.46
N LYS A 215 -34.92 14.65 -4.58
CA LYS A 215 -35.73 15.37 -3.59
C LYS A 215 -37.23 15.04 -3.66
N GLY A 216 -37.70 14.43 -4.74
CA GLY A 216 -39.12 14.13 -4.96
C GLY A 216 -39.99 15.35 -5.32
N THR A 217 -39.43 16.43 -5.88
CA THR A 217 -40.15 17.71 -6.06
C THR A 217 -41.03 17.83 -7.32
N ASN A 218 -41.18 16.78 -8.13
CA ASN A 218 -42.07 16.80 -9.29
C ASN A 218 -43.43 16.18 -8.96
N PHE A 219 -44.36 16.94 -8.35
CA PHE A 219 -45.83 16.87 -8.58
C PHE A 219 -46.57 17.80 -7.58
N PRO A 220 -46.94 19.04 -7.97
CA PRO A 220 -47.64 19.99 -7.09
C PRO A 220 -49.13 19.71 -6.83
N TYR A 221 -49.70 18.58 -7.27
CA TYR A 221 -51.17 18.40 -7.29
C TYR A 221 -51.73 17.22 -6.48
N PHE A 222 -50.90 16.38 -5.86
CA PHE A 222 -51.37 15.30 -4.98
C PHE A 222 -50.77 15.41 -3.57
N GLN A 223 -51.06 16.53 -2.93
CA GLN A 223 -50.78 16.75 -1.51
C GLN A 223 -51.98 16.26 -0.67
N TYR A 224 -52.23 14.95 -0.65
CA TYR A 224 -53.23 14.38 0.28
C TYR A 224 -52.86 13.03 0.92
N HIS A 225 -51.66 12.51 0.69
CA HIS A 225 -51.09 11.45 1.55
C HIS A 225 -49.72 11.91 2.07
N ALA A 226 -49.76 12.70 3.13
CA ALA A 226 -48.62 12.98 3.99
C ALA A 226 -48.06 11.65 4.52
N ASN A 227 -46.86 11.28 4.06
CA ASN A 227 -45.89 10.36 4.68
C ASN A 227 -44.63 10.11 3.80
N ASN A 228 -44.60 10.57 2.54
CA ASN A 228 -43.40 10.50 1.71
C ASN A 228 -42.49 11.72 1.94
N ALA A 229 -41.69 11.65 3.01
CA ALA A 229 -40.43 12.39 3.09
C ALA A 229 -39.57 12.04 1.85
N ALA A 230 -38.68 12.98 1.45
CA ALA A 230 -37.72 12.80 0.36
C ALA A 230 -37.26 11.34 0.24
N GLN A 231 -37.34 10.75 -0.96
CA GLN A 231 -36.86 9.40 -1.18
C GLN A 231 -35.39 9.48 -1.60
N PRO A 232 -34.40 9.46 -0.66
CA PRO A 232 -33.01 9.27 -1.04
C PRO A 232 -32.90 8.04 -1.92
N THR A 233 -32.04 8.14 -2.91
CA THR A 233 -31.75 7.10 -3.90
C THR A 233 -31.41 5.76 -3.21
N LYS A 234 -32.00 4.67 -3.73
CA LYS A 234 -32.06 3.28 -3.26
C LYS A 234 -30.75 2.64 -2.85
N PHE A 235 -29.63 2.99 -3.47
CA PHE A 235 -28.31 2.38 -3.23
C PHE A 235 -27.40 3.21 -2.30
N LEU A 236 -27.78 4.44 -1.95
CA LEU A 236 -27.04 5.26 -0.97
C LEU A 236 -27.14 4.77 0.49
N PRO A 237 -28.24 4.17 1.01
CA PRO A 237 -28.39 3.91 2.45
C PRO A 237 -27.33 2.98 3.06
N GLY A 238 -26.71 2.12 2.25
CA GLY A 238 -25.63 1.21 2.67
C GLY A 238 -24.21 1.74 2.44
N GLN A 239 -24.04 3.00 2.01
CA GLN A 239 -22.77 3.52 1.49
C GLN A 239 -22.19 4.68 2.34
N ALA A 240 -20.98 5.11 1.98
CA ALA A 240 -20.26 6.20 2.64
C ALA A 240 -20.97 7.57 2.54
N VAL A 241 -21.88 7.75 1.57
CA VAL A 241 -22.73 8.93 1.41
C VAL A 241 -24.19 8.53 1.57
N THR A 242 -24.83 8.99 2.63
CA THR A 242 -26.25 8.68 2.92
C THR A 242 -27.13 9.93 2.96
N ASP A 243 -26.56 11.12 2.84
CA ASP A 243 -27.27 12.40 3.03
C ASP A 243 -27.32 13.20 1.71
N ILE A 244 -28.53 13.49 1.25
CA ILE A 244 -28.76 14.32 0.06
C ILE A 244 -28.15 15.73 0.24
N ARG A 245 -28.10 16.24 1.47
CA ARG A 245 -27.51 17.57 1.75
C ARG A 245 -26.02 17.61 1.41
N LEU A 246 -25.32 16.48 1.52
CA LEU A 246 -23.92 16.41 1.10
C LEU A 246 -23.81 16.56 -0.42
N ILE A 247 -24.66 15.85 -1.17
CA ILE A 247 -24.71 15.93 -2.64
C ILE A 247 -25.03 17.37 -3.06
N GLU A 248 -26.02 18.00 -2.43
CA GLU A 248 -26.37 19.40 -2.70
C GLU A 248 -25.21 20.35 -2.43
N HIS A 249 -24.52 20.19 -1.30
CA HIS A 249 -23.39 21.04 -0.94
C HIS A 249 -22.30 21.01 -2.02
N PHE A 250 -21.90 19.82 -2.45
CA PHE A 250 -20.90 19.66 -3.51
C PHE A 250 -21.38 20.16 -4.87
N CYS A 251 -22.61 19.85 -5.26
CA CYS A 251 -23.19 20.35 -6.50
C CYS A 251 -23.26 21.88 -6.49
N GLN A 252 -23.66 22.50 -5.39
CA GLN A 252 -23.68 23.95 -5.25
C GLN A 252 -22.27 24.53 -5.36
N LYS A 253 -21.28 23.93 -4.67
CA LYS A 253 -19.89 24.39 -4.71
C LYS A 253 -19.30 24.33 -6.11
N VAL A 254 -19.56 23.26 -6.88
CA VAL A 254 -19.00 23.08 -8.23
C VAL A 254 -19.76 23.88 -9.30
N TYR A 255 -21.10 23.91 -9.26
CA TYR A 255 -21.91 24.53 -10.32
C TYR A 255 -22.27 26.00 -10.05
N PHE A 256 -22.22 26.43 -8.80
CA PHE A 256 -22.53 27.80 -8.36
C PHE A 256 -21.47 28.29 -7.36
N PRO A 257 -20.18 28.32 -7.75
CA PRO A 257 -19.08 28.58 -6.82
C PRO A 257 -19.15 29.98 -6.23
N SER A 258 -19.17 30.07 -4.90
CA SER A 258 -18.86 31.29 -4.16
C SER A 258 -17.40 31.35 -3.70
N GLU A 259 -16.70 30.21 -3.77
CA GLU A 259 -15.32 30.01 -3.34
C GLU A 259 -14.54 29.24 -4.44
N PRO A 260 -13.20 29.24 -4.43
CA PRO A 260 -12.41 28.44 -5.36
C PRO A 260 -12.78 26.96 -5.29
N VAL A 261 -13.01 26.35 -6.45
CA VAL A 261 -13.35 24.93 -6.57
C VAL A 261 -12.05 24.12 -6.67
N THR A 262 -11.90 23.11 -5.84
CA THR A 262 -10.75 22.20 -5.87
C THR A 262 -10.97 21.06 -6.85
N LEU A 263 -9.89 20.39 -7.26
CA LEU A 263 -10.02 19.16 -8.06
C LEU A 263 -10.84 18.09 -7.31
N GLY A 264 -10.62 17.97 -5.99
CA GLY A 264 -11.38 17.07 -5.11
C GLY A 264 -12.88 17.31 -5.15
N ASP A 265 -13.32 18.58 -5.24
CA ASP A 265 -14.74 18.92 -5.36
C ASP A 265 -15.35 18.41 -6.67
N ILE A 266 -14.66 18.69 -7.79
CA ILE A 266 -15.11 18.28 -9.13
C ILE A 266 -15.15 16.75 -9.23
N THR A 267 -14.10 16.08 -8.77
CA THR A 267 -14.02 14.61 -8.78
C THR A 267 -15.07 14.00 -7.86
N SER A 268 -15.33 14.58 -6.69
CA SER A 268 -16.40 14.13 -5.77
C SER A 268 -17.78 14.18 -6.44
N VAL A 269 -18.10 15.30 -7.10
CA VAL A 269 -19.38 15.45 -7.82
C VAL A 269 -19.52 14.40 -8.90
N ASN A 270 -18.49 14.20 -9.74
CA ASN A 270 -18.54 13.20 -10.80
C ASN A 270 -18.67 11.77 -10.25
N GLY A 271 -17.98 11.44 -9.15
CA GLY A 271 -18.12 10.16 -8.46
C GLY A 271 -19.54 9.92 -7.93
N MET A 272 -20.14 10.93 -7.28
CA MET A 272 -21.52 10.85 -6.80
C MET A 272 -22.53 10.75 -7.95
N MET A 273 -22.35 11.52 -9.04
CA MET A 273 -23.21 11.45 -10.22
C MET A 273 -23.16 10.08 -10.87
N ARG A 274 -21.98 9.46 -10.98
CA ARG A 274 -21.83 8.08 -11.47
C ARG A 274 -22.66 7.11 -10.63
N LEU A 275 -22.62 7.20 -9.30
CA LEU A 275 -23.38 6.33 -8.40
C LEU A 275 -24.91 6.53 -8.55
N ILE A 276 -25.37 7.78 -8.56
CA ILE A 276 -26.79 8.12 -8.70
C ILE A 276 -27.33 7.68 -10.07
N LEU A 277 -26.59 7.94 -11.15
CA LEU A 277 -27.00 7.56 -12.50
C LEU A 277 -26.98 6.05 -12.69
N ARG A 278 -26.00 5.33 -12.13
CA ARG A 278 -25.99 3.86 -12.08
C ARG A 278 -27.27 3.35 -11.43
N GLU A 279 -27.68 3.95 -10.33
CA GLU A 279 -28.93 3.59 -9.68
C GLU A 279 -30.15 3.87 -10.56
N PHE A 280 -30.29 5.05 -11.16
CA PHE A 280 -31.44 5.35 -12.01
C PHE A 280 -31.56 4.36 -13.16
N ILE A 281 -30.42 3.95 -13.74
CA ILE A 281 -30.38 2.91 -14.78
C ILE A 281 -30.90 1.58 -14.22
N ILE A 282 -30.40 1.12 -13.07
CA ILE A 282 -30.78 -0.15 -12.45
C ILE A 282 -32.25 -0.16 -12.04
N THR A 283 -32.76 0.98 -11.59
CA THR A 283 -34.14 1.14 -11.12
C THR A 283 -35.13 1.52 -12.21
N GLU A 284 -34.65 1.61 -13.47
CA GLU A 284 -35.40 2.06 -14.63
C GLU A 284 -36.07 3.43 -14.44
N GLU A 285 -35.47 4.29 -13.61
CA GLU A 285 -35.97 5.64 -13.39
C GLU A 285 -35.51 6.57 -14.50
N SER A 286 -36.45 7.25 -15.15
CA SER A 286 -36.15 8.25 -16.19
C SER A 286 -36.07 9.67 -15.61
N LEU A 287 -35.14 10.47 -16.16
CA LEU A 287 -35.07 11.92 -15.99
C LEU A 287 -35.86 12.70 -17.05
N GLY A 288 -36.38 12.00 -18.07
CA GLY A 288 -36.98 12.58 -19.28
C GLY A 288 -36.46 11.86 -20.54
N PRO A 289 -37.22 11.82 -21.65
CA PRO A 289 -36.78 11.22 -22.91
C PRO A 289 -35.56 11.93 -23.54
N GLU A 290 -35.30 13.17 -23.17
CA GLU A 290 -34.19 14.00 -23.66
C GLU A 290 -32.82 13.64 -23.06
N TYR A 291 -32.79 12.86 -21.96
CA TYR A 291 -31.56 12.53 -21.25
C TYR A 291 -31.17 11.06 -21.44
N ASP A 292 -30.02 10.82 -22.08
CA ASP A 292 -29.42 9.49 -22.10
C ASP A 292 -28.63 9.24 -20.81
N LEU A 293 -29.24 8.49 -19.89
CA LEU A 293 -28.63 8.17 -18.59
C LEU A 293 -27.33 7.37 -18.72
N LYS A 294 -27.19 6.53 -19.76
CA LYS A 294 -25.98 5.72 -19.97
C LYS A 294 -24.83 6.61 -20.38
N GLU A 295 -25.07 7.54 -21.30
CA GLU A 295 -24.04 8.50 -21.71
C GLU A 295 -23.67 9.45 -20.57
N LEU A 296 -24.65 9.96 -19.82
CA LEU A 296 -24.39 10.80 -18.65
C LEU A 296 -23.57 10.07 -17.58
N LYS A 297 -23.87 8.80 -17.31
CA LYS A 297 -23.08 7.96 -16.40
C LYS A 297 -21.65 7.81 -16.94
N ALA A 298 -21.51 7.51 -18.23
CA ALA A 298 -20.20 7.32 -18.86
C ALA A 298 -19.36 8.61 -18.82
N GLN A 299 -19.98 9.77 -19.04
CA GLN A 299 -19.31 11.07 -18.90
C GLN A 299 -18.84 11.32 -17.46
N ALA A 300 -19.71 11.13 -16.48
CA ALA A 300 -19.35 11.27 -15.07
C ALA A 300 -18.22 10.31 -14.67
N GLU A 301 -18.24 9.09 -15.18
CA GLU A 301 -17.21 8.08 -14.95
C GLU A 301 -15.86 8.48 -15.57
N ARG A 302 -15.84 8.96 -16.82
CA ARG A 302 -14.61 9.48 -17.46
C ARG A 302 -14.00 10.64 -16.65
N ASN A 303 -14.82 11.59 -16.23
CA ASN A 303 -14.37 12.74 -15.44
C ASN A 303 -13.86 12.32 -14.05
N PHE A 304 -14.51 11.33 -13.44
CA PHE A 304 -14.08 10.76 -12.17
C PHE A 304 -12.70 10.09 -12.29
N ASP A 305 -12.52 9.25 -13.31
CA ASP A 305 -11.27 8.54 -13.56
C ASP A 305 -10.11 9.50 -13.85
N LEU A 306 -10.36 10.56 -14.65
CA LEU A 306 -9.37 11.62 -14.91
C LEU A 306 -8.92 12.33 -13.63
N GLY A 307 -9.85 12.62 -12.71
CA GLY A 307 -9.51 13.20 -11.41
C GLY A 307 -8.65 12.23 -10.58
N LEU A 308 -9.02 10.96 -10.57
CA LEU A 308 -8.35 9.91 -9.79
C LEU A 308 -6.92 9.62 -10.24
N GLU A 309 -6.62 9.85 -11.52
CA GLU A 309 -5.26 9.73 -12.10
C GLU A 309 -4.31 10.84 -11.62
N THR A 310 -4.82 11.86 -10.92
CA THR A 310 -4.00 12.97 -10.41
C THR A 310 -3.37 12.62 -9.06
N PHE A 311 -2.07 12.86 -8.91
CA PHE A 311 -1.32 12.57 -7.69
C PHE A 311 -1.86 13.28 -6.43
N GLU A 312 -2.48 14.46 -6.60
CA GLU A 312 -3.11 15.23 -5.52
C GLU A 312 -4.14 14.40 -4.75
N MET A 313 -4.92 13.56 -5.44
CA MET A 313 -5.96 12.71 -4.84
C MET A 313 -5.39 11.74 -3.81
N LEU A 314 -4.15 11.28 -4.00
CA LEU A 314 -3.52 10.31 -3.11
C LEU A 314 -2.71 10.96 -2.00
N THR A 315 -2.35 12.23 -2.15
CA THR A 315 -1.32 12.88 -1.31
C THR A 315 -1.81 14.04 -0.48
N VAL A 316 -2.90 14.71 -0.89
CA VAL A 316 -3.47 15.82 -0.13
C VAL A 316 -4.62 15.29 0.72
N PRO A 317 -4.49 15.29 2.07
CA PRO A 317 -5.58 14.87 2.94
C PRO A 317 -6.67 15.94 2.98
N SER A 318 -7.84 15.62 2.46
CA SER A 318 -9.04 16.44 2.54
C SER A 318 -10.29 15.57 2.69
N PHE A 319 -11.41 16.15 3.10
CA PHE A 319 -12.66 15.41 3.20
C PHE A 319 -13.12 14.91 1.81
N GLU A 320 -12.94 15.76 0.80
CA GLU A 320 -13.21 15.52 -0.60
C GLU A 320 -12.38 14.35 -1.14
N ASN A 321 -11.07 14.33 -0.86
CA ASN A 321 -10.20 13.27 -1.35
C ASN A 321 -10.49 11.92 -0.66
N VAL A 322 -10.83 11.92 0.64
CA VAL A 322 -11.31 10.71 1.33
C VAL A 322 -12.61 10.20 0.69
N LEU A 323 -13.54 11.09 0.33
CA LEU A 323 -14.78 10.74 -0.35
C LEU A 323 -14.53 10.18 -1.76
N VAL A 324 -13.65 10.81 -2.53
CA VAL A 324 -13.24 10.36 -3.87
C VAL A 324 -12.61 8.97 -3.78
N ILE A 325 -11.64 8.77 -2.89
CA ILE A 325 -10.97 7.47 -2.69
C ILE A 325 -11.98 6.40 -2.29
N THR A 326 -12.89 6.70 -1.35
CA THR A 326 -13.92 5.75 -0.93
C THR A 326 -14.85 5.40 -2.09
N THR A 327 -15.25 6.38 -2.90
CA THR A 327 -16.06 6.19 -4.11
C THR A 327 -15.32 5.37 -5.17
N ALA A 328 -14.00 5.56 -5.29
CA ALA A 328 -13.16 4.81 -6.22
C ALA A 328 -13.03 3.35 -5.81
N ILE A 329 -12.89 3.05 -4.51
CA ILE A 329 -12.86 1.67 -4.01
C ILE A 329 -14.16 0.95 -4.38
N LEU A 330 -15.31 1.60 -4.19
CA LEU A 330 -16.62 1.07 -4.60
C LEU A 330 -16.74 0.85 -6.11
N LYS A 331 -16.00 1.59 -6.93
CA LYS A 331 -15.89 1.35 -8.38
C LYS A 331 -14.96 0.17 -8.69
N ILE A 332 -13.79 0.13 -8.08
CA ILE A 332 -12.68 -0.78 -8.43
C ILE A 332 -12.89 -2.19 -7.87
N GLN A 333 -13.68 -2.35 -6.81
CA GLN A 333 -14.17 -3.67 -6.39
C GLN A 333 -14.83 -4.42 -7.54
N ASN A 334 -15.46 -3.70 -8.48
CA ASN A 334 -16.11 -4.30 -9.63
C ASN A 334 -15.10 -4.69 -10.70
N GLU A 335 -13.93 -4.05 -10.81
CA GLU A 335 -12.98 -4.17 -11.92
C GLU A 335 -11.85 -5.21 -11.71
N SER A 336 -11.88 -5.93 -10.58
CA SER A 336 -10.90 -6.98 -10.22
C SER A 336 -9.43 -6.53 -10.26
N LYS A 337 -9.16 -5.29 -9.80
CA LYS A 337 -7.80 -4.72 -9.66
C LYS A 337 -7.39 -4.65 -8.18
N PRO A 338 -7.06 -5.78 -7.52
CA PRO A 338 -6.84 -5.84 -6.07
C PRO A 338 -5.66 -4.97 -5.59
N VAL A 339 -4.64 -4.79 -6.43
CA VAL A 339 -3.47 -3.94 -6.13
C VAL A 339 -3.85 -2.48 -6.04
N LEU A 340 -4.61 -1.99 -7.02
CA LEU A 340 -5.08 -0.61 -7.06
C LEU A 340 -6.06 -0.35 -5.91
N ALA A 341 -6.98 -1.29 -5.64
CA ALA A 341 -7.89 -1.19 -4.50
C ALA A 341 -7.12 -1.05 -3.18
N ARG A 342 -6.07 -1.85 -2.97
CA ARG A 342 -5.21 -1.76 -1.79
C ARG A 342 -4.49 -0.42 -1.69
N ALA A 343 -3.92 0.08 -2.80
CA ALA A 343 -3.24 1.38 -2.81
C ALA A 343 -4.20 2.51 -2.41
N LEU A 344 -5.42 2.50 -2.93
CA LEU A 344 -6.45 3.48 -2.59
C LEU A 344 -6.93 3.36 -1.14
N ILE A 345 -7.20 2.16 -0.63
CA ILE A 345 -7.56 1.94 0.77
C ILE A 345 -6.47 2.50 1.69
N ASN A 346 -5.21 2.22 1.39
CA ASN A 346 -4.07 2.73 2.15
C ASN A 346 -3.99 4.26 2.12
N ALA A 347 -4.19 4.88 0.96
CA ALA A 347 -4.19 6.35 0.82
C ALA A 347 -5.35 6.97 1.61
N GLY A 348 -6.56 6.44 1.48
CA GLY A 348 -7.74 6.95 2.19
C GLY A 348 -7.64 6.81 3.70
N LEU A 349 -7.06 5.71 4.19
CA LEU A 349 -6.79 5.53 5.61
C LEU A 349 -5.70 6.46 6.13
N CYS A 350 -4.65 6.68 5.34
CA CYS A 350 -3.62 7.67 5.67
C CYS A 350 -4.24 9.07 5.80
N HIS A 351 -5.12 9.45 4.87
CA HIS A 351 -5.85 10.72 4.93
C HIS A 351 -6.74 10.81 6.17
N CYS A 352 -7.51 9.75 6.47
CA CYS A 352 -8.30 9.69 7.70
C CYS A 352 -7.42 9.88 8.94
N GLN A 353 -6.24 9.25 8.99
CA GLN A 353 -5.30 9.36 10.12
C GLN A 353 -4.74 10.77 10.27
N MET A 354 -4.34 11.41 9.16
CA MET A 354 -3.83 12.78 9.14
C MET A 354 -4.90 13.81 9.53
N LEU A 355 -6.15 13.57 9.13
CA LEU A 355 -7.31 14.41 9.46
C LEU A 355 -7.91 14.07 10.84
N GLY A 356 -7.46 12.98 11.47
CA GLY A 356 -7.88 12.55 12.80
C GLY A 356 -9.28 11.94 12.87
N TYR A 357 -9.80 11.33 11.80
CA TYR A 357 -11.16 10.75 11.77
C TYR A 357 -11.33 9.52 12.66
N GLN A 358 -10.23 8.85 13.02
CA GLN A 358 -10.19 7.77 14.00
C GLN A 358 -10.36 8.26 15.45
N ASN A 359 -10.29 9.58 15.68
CA ASN A 359 -10.37 10.18 17.00
C ASN A 359 -11.74 10.84 17.25
N GLU A 360 -12.48 10.38 18.25
CA GLU A 360 -13.79 10.94 18.62
C GLU A 360 -13.67 12.40 19.08
N SER A 361 -12.58 12.76 19.77
CA SER A 361 -12.35 14.14 20.20
C SER A 361 -12.21 15.12 19.03
N THR A 362 -11.73 14.66 17.87
CA THR A 362 -11.65 15.44 16.63
C THR A 362 -13.04 15.58 16.02
N LEU A 363 -13.79 14.48 15.92
CA LEU A 363 -15.14 14.46 15.36
C LEU A 363 -16.13 15.31 16.17
N GLN A 364 -16.03 15.30 17.51
CA GLN A 364 -16.88 16.13 18.39
C GLN A 364 -16.62 17.63 18.26
N LYS A 365 -15.40 18.02 17.89
CA LYS A 365 -15.01 19.43 17.68
C LYS A 365 -15.27 19.89 16.25
N ASP A 366 -15.78 19.02 15.38
CA ASP A 366 -16.05 19.34 13.98
C ASP A 366 -17.15 20.40 13.86
N LYS A 367 -16.80 21.54 13.25
CA LYS A 367 -17.72 22.66 13.03
C LYS A 367 -18.34 22.65 11.63
N SER A 368 -17.87 21.79 10.73
CA SER A 368 -18.35 21.77 9.35
C SER A 368 -19.72 21.11 9.18
N GLY A 369 -20.23 20.45 10.22
CA GLY A 369 -21.48 19.68 10.15
C GLY A 369 -21.34 18.34 9.41
N PHE A 370 -20.11 17.90 9.14
CA PHE A 370 -19.83 16.66 8.40
C PHE A 370 -19.29 15.54 9.28
N ALA A 371 -19.29 15.69 10.62
CA ALA A 371 -18.79 14.68 11.56
C ALA A 371 -19.30 13.26 11.30
N GLU A 372 -20.61 13.08 11.09
CA GLU A 372 -21.19 11.76 10.77
C GLU A 372 -20.71 11.21 9.42
N HIS A 373 -20.49 12.08 8.43
CA HIS A 373 -19.95 11.68 7.12
C HIS A 373 -18.50 11.24 7.23
N LYS A 374 -17.67 12.00 7.97
CA LYS A 374 -16.27 11.67 8.28
C LYS A 374 -16.17 10.33 8.99
N ARG A 375 -17.07 10.09 9.96
CA ARG A 375 -17.18 8.83 10.69
C ARG A 375 -17.58 7.66 9.77
N ARG A 376 -18.57 7.85 8.90
CA ARG A 376 -18.97 6.83 7.92
C ARG A 376 -17.83 6.50 6.96
N LEU A 377 -17.17 7.51 6.38
CA LEU A 377 -16.01 7.33 5.51
C LEU A 377 -14.88 6.52 6.17
N PHE A 378 -14.50 6.89 7.40
CA PHE A 378 -13.49 6.17 8.16
C PHE A 378 -13.87 4.70 8.38
N TRP A 379 -15.07 4.44 8.89
CA TRP A 379 -15.51 3.07 9.16
C TRP A 379 -15.70 2.24 7.88
N THR A 380 -16.07 2.85 6.76
CA THR A 380 -16.13 2.17 5.46
C THR A 380 -14.73 1.75 5.01
N LEU A 381 -13.74 2.65 5.06
CA LEU A 381 -12.35 2.32 4.73
C LEU A 381 -11.75 1.28 5.68
N TYR A 382 -12.09 1.35 6.98
CA TYR A 382 -11.71 0.37 7.99
C TYR A 382 -12.23 -1.03 7.64
N VAL A 383 -13.51 -1.14 7.26
CA VAL A 383 -14.12 -2.41 6.85
C VAL A 383 -13.37 -3.01 5.65
N PHE A 384 -13.05 -2.19 4.65
CA PHE A 384 -12.29 -2.65 3.48
C PHE A 384 -10.88 -3.11 3.86
N ASP A 385 -10.17 -2.37 4.71
CA ASP A 385 -8.82 -2.73 5.15
C ASP A 385 -8.79 -4.06 5.90
N LYS A 386 -9.66 -4.26 6.90
CA LYS A 386 -9.70 -5.52 7.66
C LYS A 386 -10.15 -6.71 6.83
N THR A 387 -11.16 -6.53 5.97
CA THR A 387 -11.64 -7.58 5.08
C THR A 387 -10.54 -8.02 4.12
N ASN A 388 -9.86 -7.06 3.48
CA ASN A 388 -8.77 -7.34 2.55
C ASN A 388 -7.53 -7.89 3.25
N SER A 389 -7.26 -7.46 4.49
CA SER A 389 -6.17 -8.00 5.31
C SER A 389 -6.29 -9.52 5.46
N LEU A 390 -7.48 -10.02 5.78
CA LEU A 390 -7.73 -11.46 5.86
C LEU A 390 -7.72 -12.13 4.48
N HIS A 391 -8.36 -11.55 3.46
CA HIS A 391 -8.49 -12.17 2.13
C HIS A 391 -7.20 -12.21 1.30
N LEU A 392 -6.30 -11.23 1.48
CA LEU A 392 -5.03 -11.15 0.76
C LEU A 392 -3.84 -11.62 1.62
N GLY A 393 -4.07 -11.80 2.93
CA GLY A 393 -3.07 -12.27 3.87
C GLY A 393 -1.99 -11.23 4.19
N HIS A 394 -2.36 -9.96 4.24
CA HIS A 394 -1.44 -8.88 4.60
C HIS A 394 -1.92 -8.17 5.87
N ALA A 395 -1.00 -7.61 6.64
CA ALA A 395 -1.36 -6.84 7.81
C ALA A 395 -2.18 -5.59 7.44
N SER A 396 -3.29 -5.40 8.16
CA SER A 396 -4.07 -4.16 8.15
C SER A 396 -3.19 -2.98 8.59
N ARG A 397 -3.36 -1.83 7.92
CA ARG A 397 -2.61 -0.61 8.27
C ARG A 397 -3.12 0.03 9.54
N VAL A 398 -4.43 -0.05 9.77
CA VAL A 398 -5.06 0.56 10.94
C VAL A 398 -4.94 -0.37 12.13
N GLN A 399 -4.41 0.16 13.23
CA GLN A 399 -4.32 -0.57 14.49
C GLN A 399 -5.48 -0.20 15.40
N ASP A 400 -6.20 -1.21 15.91
CA ASP A 400 -7.45 -0.99 16.65
C ASP A 400 -7.24 -0.21 17.96
N PHE A 401 -6.04 -0.26 18.55
CA PHE A 401 -5.70 0.49 19.76
C PHE A 401 -5.56 2.01 19.53
N GLU A 402 -5.51 2.47 18.28
CA GLU A 402 -5.45 3.90 17.93
C GLU A 402 -6.84 4.50 17.63
N ILE A 403 -7.91 3.71 17.76
CA ILE A 403 -9.26 4.12 17.38
C ILE A 403 -10.11 4.31 18.64
N ASP A 404 -10.63 5.52 18.84
CA ASP A 404 -11.68 5.80 19.83
C ASP A 404 -12.96 6.39 19.21
N ALA A 405 -12.99 6.60 17.89
CA ALA A 405 -14.16 7.06 17.14
C ALA A 405 -15.38 6.17 17.41
N ASN A 406 -16.53 6.78 17.71
CA ASN A 406 -17.79 6.06 17.84
C ASN A 406 -18.25 5.50 16.49
N TYR A 407 -19.16 4.51 16.51
CA TYR A 407 -19.87 4.09 15.30
C TYR A 407 -20.88 5.17 14.85
N PRO A 408 -21.26 5.22 13.56
CA PRO A 408 -22.23 6.21 13.07
C PRO A 408 -23.53 6.18 13.85
N LYS A 409 -24.13 7.33 14.11
CA LYS A 409 -25.37 7.39 14.88
C LYS A 409 -26.49 6.62 14.16
N ILE A 410 -27.15 5.71 14.88
CA ILE A 410 -28.34 5.02 14.39
C ILE A 410 -29.51 6.04 14.35
N PRO A 411 -30.17 6.24 13.20
CA PRO A 411 -31.32 7.13 13.11
C PRO A 411 -32.55 6.54 13.81
N ASP A 412 -33.44 7.40 14.31
CA ASP A 412 -34.71 6.97 14.92
C ASP A 412 -35.75 6.53 13.86
N ASP A 413 -35.54 6.93 12.60
CA ASP A 413 -36.43 6.58 11.48
C ASP A 413 -36.38 5.06 11.22
N PRO A 414 -37.49 4.33 11.41
CA PRO A 414 -37.54 2.88 11.15
C PRO A 414 -37.25 2.50 9.70
N ALA A 415 -37.35 3.45 8.75
CA ALA A 415 -36.99 3.22 7.36
C ALA A 415 -35.47 3.19 7.11
N GLU A 416 -34.68 3.86 7.94
CA GLU A 416 -33.21 3.99 7.79
C GLU A 416 -32.43 3.24 8.88
N LYS A 417 -33.05 3.02 10.03
CA LYS A 417 -32.45 2.37 11.19
C LYS A 417 -31.80 1.02 10.85
N PRO A 418 -32.48 0.07 10.16
CA PRO A 418 -31.90 -1.23 9.86
C PRO A 418 -30.64 -1.17 9.00
N TRP A 419 -30.51 -0.18 8.11
CA TRP A 419 -29.30 0.00 7.30
C TRP A 419 -28.09 0.41 8.13
N THR A 420 -28.29 1.29 9.11
CA THR A 420 -27.21 1.71 10.01
C THR A 420 -26.86 0.64 11.04
N GLU A 421 -27.86 -0.11 11.54
CA GLU A 421 -27.63 -1.29 12.37
C GLU A 421 -26.85 -2.38 11.63
N LEU A 422 -27.21 -2.64 10.36
CA LEU A 422 -26.43 -3.53 9.51
C LEU A 422 -25.00 -3.03 9.37
N PHE A 423 -24.77 -1.75 9.12
CA PHE A 423 -23.41 -1.20 9.02
C PHE A 423 -22.59 -1.38 10.31
N HIS A 424 -23.22 -1.28 11.50
CA HIS A 424 -22.56 -1.59 12.77
C HIS A 424 -22.14 -3.06 12.87
N LEU A 425 -23.02 -3.97 12.44
CA LEU A 425 -22.69 -5.40 12.36
C LEU A 425 -21.51 -5.62 11.41
N VAL A 426 -21.49 -4.95 10.25
CA VAL A 426 -20.40 -5.06 9.28
C VAL A 426 -19.05 -4.59 9.87
N ILE A 427 -19.04 -3.48 10.60
CA ILE A 427 -17.83 -3.00 11.31
C ILE A 427 -17.34 -4.04 12.32
N ARG A 428 -18.26 -4.68 13.06
CA ARG A 428 -17.91 -5.72 14.04
C ARG A 428 -17.37 -6.98 13.37
N LEU A 429 -17.94 -7.41 12.24
CA LEU A 429 -17.40 -8.53 11.47
C LEU A 429 -15.98 -8.22 10.98
N ALA A 430 -15.74 -7.01 10.48
CA ALA A 430 -14.42 -6.54 10.05
C ALA A 430 -13.40 -6.56 11.21
N LYS A 431 -13.79 -6.14 12.43
CA LYS A 431 -12.96 -6.31 13.63
C LYS A 431 -12.58 -7.77 13.87
N THR A 432 -13.56 -8.67 13.85
CA THR A 432 -13.32 -10.11 14.00
C THR A 432 -12.39 -10.64 12.91
N GLN A 433 -12.57 -10.24 11.65
CA GLN A 433 -11.68 -10.62 10.54
C GLN A 433 -10.24 -10.14 10.75
N GLY A 434 -10.05 -8.92 11.25
CA GLY A 434 -8.74 -8.39 11.64
C GLY A 434 -8.07 -9.25 12.71
N LEU A 435 -8.82 -9.63 13.75
CA LEU A 435 -8.34 -10.51 14.82
C LEU A 435 -8.00 -11.92 14.32
N ILE A 436 -8.82 -12.49 13.42
CA ILE A 436 -8.53 -13.78 12.79
C ILE A 436 -7.16 -13.71 12.09
N PHE A 437 -6.93 -12.67 11.27
CA PHE A 437 -5.64 -12.50 10.62
C PHE A 437 -4.51 -12.33 11.65
N GLU A 438 -4.63 -11.38 12.57
CA GLU A 438 -3.60 -11.05 13.56
C GLU A 438 -3.20 -12.27 14.40
N LYS A 439 -4.17 -12.99 14.96
CA LYS A 439 -3.93 -14.10 15.89
C LYS A 439 -3.56 -15.40 15.21
N LEU A 440 -4.07 -15.66 14.00
CA LEU A 440 -3.99 -17.00 13.40
C LEU A 440 -3.09 -17.07 12.16
N TYR A 441 -2.98 -15.98 11.39
CA TYR A 441 -2.31 -15.97 10.08
C TYR A 441 -1.11 -15.03 10.00
N SER A 442 -1.00 -14.05 10.89
CA SER A 442 0.18 -13.20 10.97
C SER A 442 1.42 -14.01 11.37
N ALA A 443 2.61 -13.51 11.04
CA ALA A 443 3.86 -14.16 11.43
C ALA A 443 3.99 -14.35 12.95
N ALA A 444 3.49 -13.40 13.75
CA ALA A 444 3.46 -13.53 15.21
C ALA A 444 2.43 -14.57 15.67
N GLY A 445 1.24 -14.54 15.07
CA GLY A 445 0.18 -15.52 15.34
C GLY A 445 0.64 -16.94 15.06
N LEU A 446 1.24 -17.20 13.90
CA LEU A 446 1.74 -18.52 13.48
C LEU A 446 2.81 -19.09 14.43
N ARG A 447 3.59 -18.23 15.09
CA ARG A 447 4.59 -18.63 16.09
C ARG A 447 4.03 -18.79 17.50
N SER A 448 2.75 -18.47 17.72
CA SER A 448 2.14 -18.53 19.05
C SER A 448 1.90 -19.99 19.49
N PRO A 449 1.92 -20.28 20.80
CA PRO A 449 1.67 -21.62 21.32
C PRO A 449 0.30 -22.16 20.87
N ALA A 450 0.24 -23.45 20.57
CA ALA A 450 -0.97 -24.08 20.07
C ALA A 450 -2.18 -23.99 21.04
N VAL A 451 -1.92 -24.02 22.35
CA VAL A 451 -2.95 -23.86 23.37
C VAL A 451 -3.62 -22.48 23.27
N GLU A 452 -2.82 -21.42 23.12
CA GLU A 452 -3.34 -20.06 22.95
C GLU A 452 -4.09 -19.93 21.62
N ARG A 453 -3.53 -20.47 20.53
CA ARG A 453 -4.19 -20.47 19.22
C ARG A 453 -5.56 -21.14 19.27
N ARG A 454 -5.68 -22.29 19.94
CA ARG A 454 -6.97 -22.99 20.11
C ARG A 454 -7.97 -22.16 20.90
N GLN A 455 -7.53 -21.54 22.00
CA GLN A 455 -8.39 -20.63 22.77
C GLN A 455 -8.87 -19.44 21.93
N TRP A 456 -8.02 -18.86 21.09
CA TRP A 456 -8.42 -17.79 20.17
C TRP A 456 -9.42 -18.29 19.13
N ILE A 457 -9.22 -19.48 18.56
CA ILE A 457 -10.17 -20.08 17.62
C ILE A 457 -11.53 -20.25 18.29
N ASP A 458 -11.58 -20.87 19.48
CA ASP A 458 -12.84 -21.11 20.20
C ASP A 458 -13.58 -19.80 20.51
N SER A 459 -12.84 -18.77 20.96
CA SER A 459 -13.39 -17.44 21.23
C SER A 459 -13.93 -16.77 19.96
N LEU A 460 -13.16 -16.77 18.87
CA LEU A 460 -13.55 -16.12 17.62
C LEU A 460 -14.71 -16.84 16.95
N VAL A 461 -14.82 -18.18 17.09
CA VAL A 461 -15.98 -18.95 16.62
C VAL A 461 -17.23 -18.56 17.42
N ALA A 462 -17.12 -18.39 18.73
CA ALA A 462 -18.22 -17.92 19.56
C ALA A 462 -18.67 -16.50 19.15
N ASP A 463 -17.72 -15.60 18.87
CA ASP A 463 -17.99 -14.23 18.40
C ASP A 463 -18.69 -14.23 17.04
N MET A 464 -18.24 -15.07 16.10
CA MET A 464 -18.87 -15.25 14.80
C MET A 464 -20.32 -15.75 14.94
N HIS A 465 -20.57 -16.75 15.78
CA HIS A 465 -21.93 -17.24 16.03
C HIS A 465 -22.81 -16.20 16.72
N GLN A 466 -22.26 -15.38 17.61
CA GLN A 466 -22.97 -14.27 18.22
C GLN A 466 -23.36 -13.21 17.19
N TRP A 467 -22.42 -12.83 16.33
CA TRP A 467 -22.68 -11.91 15.22
C TRP A 467 -23.80 -12.43 14.31
N ARG A 468 -23.80 -13.73 14.01
CA ARG A 468 -24.84 -14.36 13.18
C ARG A 468 -26.23 -14.22 13.79
N ARG A 469 -26.37 -14.48 15.09
CA ARG A 469 -27.65 -14.32 15.81
C ARG A 469 -28.14 -12.87 15.75
N GLU A 470 -27.24 -11.91 15.89
CA GLU A 470 -27.60 -10.50 15.81
C GLU A 470 -28.04 -10.07 14.41
N LEU A 471 -27.42 -10.60 13.36
CA LEU A 471 -27.88 -10.40 11.99
C LEU A 471 -29.30 -10.93 11.77
N GLU A 472 -29.62 -12.10 12.34
CA GLU A 472 -30.96 -12.72 12.25
C GLU A 472 -32.03 -11.95 13.04
N MET A 473 -31.65 -11.17 14.05
CA MET A 473 -32.56 -10.34 14.85
C MET A 473 -32.87 -8.98 14.19
N LEU A 474 -32.24 -8.64 13.06
CA LEU A 474 -32.42 -7.35 12.40
C LEU A 474 -33.83 -7.22 11.81
N ASP A 475 -34.64 -6.31 12.36
CA ASP A 475 -36.01 -6.06 11.88
C ASP A 475 -36.02 -5.20 10.61
N GLY A 476 -36.02 -5.87 9.46
CA GLY A 476 -36.14 -5.25 8.15
C GLY A 476 -37.57 -4.91 7.71
N SER A 477 -38.60 -5.12 8.53
CA SER A 477 -40.01 -5.08 8.07
C SER A 477 -40.47 -3.71 7.54
N ARG A 478 -39.90 -2.62 8.07
CA ARG A 478 -40.22 -1.24 7.69
C ARG A 478 -39.07 -0.53 6.99
N VAL A 479 -37.98 -1.24 6.68
CA VAL A 479 -36.80 -0.63 6.07
C VAL A 479 -37.14 -0.10 4.68
N ARG A 480 -36.55 1.03 4.31
CA ARG A 480 -36.59 1.48 2.92
C ARG A 480 -35.83 0.47 2.06
N TYR A 481 -36.44 0.05 0.97
CA TYR A 481 -35.87 -0.95 0.05
C TYR A 481 -35.69 -2.33 0.71
N VAL A 482 -36.74 -2.85 1.34
CA VAL A 482 -36.80 -4.20 1.94
C VAL A 482 -36.17 -5.28 1.06
N LYS A 483 -36.47 -5.29 -0.24
CA LYS A 483 -35.90 -6.27 -1.19
C LYS A 483 -34.38 -6.19 -1.31
N MET A 484 -33.81 -4.98 -1.24
CA MET A 484 -32.37 -4.78 -1.26
C MET A 484 -31.75 -5.25 0.06
N LEU A 485 -32.41 -5.01 1.20
CA LEU A 485 -31.95 -5.53 2.48
C LEU A 485 -31.95 -7.07 2.47
N GLU A 486 -33.02 -7.72 2.00
CA GLU A 486 -33.10 -9.19 1.88
C GLU A 486 -31.94 -9.79 1.05
N LEU A 487 -31.62 -9.16 -0.09
CA LEU A 487 -30.49 -9.57 -0.92
C LEU A 487 -29.16 -9.33 -0.21
N SER A 488 -29.03 -8.19 0.48
CA SER A 488 -27.84 -7.87 1.28
C SER A 488 -27.63 -8.89 2.39
N LEU A 489 -28.69 -9.33 3.07
CA LEU A 489 -28.60 -10.38 4.09
C LEU A 489 -28.10 -11.70 3.51
N THR A 490 -28.51 -12.04 2.27
CA THR A 490 -27.99 -13.22 1.56
C THR A 490 -26.49 -13.08 1.24
N HIS A 491 -26.02 -11.87 0.92
CA HIS A 491 -24.59 -11.60 0.78
C HIS A 491 -23.84 -11.80 2.12
N TRP A 492 -24.42 -11.34 3.22
CA TRP A 492 -23.82 -11.50 4.55
C TRP A 492 -23.80 -12.95 5.04
N ASP A 493 -24.71 -13.83 4.58
CA ASP A 493 -24.58 -15.29 4.74
C ASP A 493 -23.25 -15.79 4.15
N ILE A 494 -22.94 -15.38 2.90
CA ILE A 494 -21.71 -15.79 2.21
C ILE A 494 -20.49 -15.33 3.03
N MET A 495 -20.46 -14.06 3.42
CA MET A 495 -19.34 -13.48 4.19
C MET A 495 -19.13 -14.20 5.53
N TYR A 496 -20.21 -14.51 6.23
CA TYR A 496 -20.18 -15.22 7.49
C TYR A 496 -19.58 -16.62 7.34
N TYR A 497 -20.14 -17.44 6.44
CA TYR A 497 -19.68 -18.81 6.27
C TYR A 497 -18.28 -18.89 5.66
N ALA A 498 -17.93 -17.99 4.74
CA ALA A 498 -16.58 -17.91 4.18
C ALA A 498 -15.54 -17.55 5.27
N THR A 499 -15.82 -16.52 6.07
CA THR A 499 -14.95 -16.11 7.18
C THR A 499 -14.83 -17.20 8.23
N LEU A 500 -15.94 -17.86 8.60
CA LEU A 500 -15.95 -18.97 9.55
C LEU A 500 -15.14 -20.15 9.03
N THR A 501 -15.21 -20.44 7.73
CA THR A 501 -14.40 -21.49 7.10
C THR A 501 -12.91 -21.15 7.17
N THR A 502 -12.53 -19.91 6.84
CA THR A 502 -11.13 -19.46 6.98
C THR A 502 -10.66 -19.57 8.43
N LEU A 503 -11.46 -19.13 9.41
CA LEU A 503 -11.17 -19.29 10.83
C LEU A 503 -10.96 -20.76 11.23
N LEU A 504 -11.89 -21.65 10.87
CA LEU A 504 -11.83 -23.07 11.22
C LEU A 504 -10.73 -23.85 10.47
N ARG A 505 -10.25 -23.32 9.35
CA ARG A 505 -9.12 -23.88 8.58
C ARG A 505 -7.76 -23.46 9.16
N ALA A 506 -7.70 -22.47 10.05
CA ALA A 506 -6.43 -22.02 10.60
C ALA A 506 -5.70 -23.17 11.34
N PRO A 507 -4.38 -23.33 11.14
CA PRO A 507 -3.65 -24.43 11.77
C PRO A 507 -3.61 -24.24 13.29
N ALA A 508 -4.14 -25.20 14.05
CA ALA A 508 -4.15 -25.11 15.52
C ALA A 508 -2.75 -25.28 16.13
N MET A 509 -1.86 -25.99 15.45
CA MET A 509 -0.53 -26.35 15.90
C MET A 509 0.51 -25.88 14.87
N PRO A 510 1.58 -25.16 15.26
CA PRO A 510 2.69 -24.86 14.35
C PRO A 510 3.39 -26.15 13.89
N GLY A 511 3.62 -26.33 12.59
CA GLY A 511 4.34 -27.47 12.01
C GLY A 511 3.59 -28.82 11.98
N VAL A 512 2.43 -28.93 12.64
CA VAL A 512 1.51 -30.06 12.48
C VAL A 512 0.47 -29.69 11.42
N GLY A 513 -0.03 -30.70 10.73
CA GLY A 513 -1.04 -30.54 9.71
C GLY A 513 -2.28 -29.73 10.10
N THR A 514 -2.98 -29.18 9.10
CA THR A 514 -4.29 -28.57 9.34
C THR A 514 -5.31 -29.68 9.59
N ASP A 515 -5.79 -29.78 10.82
CA ASP A 515 -6.95 -30.61 11.17
C ASP A 515 -8.22 -29.90 10.72
N MET A 516 -8.81 -30.36 9.62
CA MET A 516 -10.10 -29.89 9.15
C MET A 516 -11.19 -30.74 9.77
N THR A 517 -12.04 -30.11 10.58
CA THR A 517 -13.15 -30.78 11.29
C THR A 517 -14.43 -30.78 10.45
N SER A 518 -15.39 -31.61 10.85
CA SER A 518 -16.74 -31.62 10.29
C SER A 518 -17.42 -30.24 10.30
N GLN A 519 -17.15 -29.44 11.33
CA GLN A 519 -17.63 -28.05 11.41
C GLN A 519 -17.05 -27.16 10.30
N CYS A 520 -15.78 -27.35 9.94
CA CYS A 520 -15.12 -26.64 8.85
C CYS A 520 -15.74 -27.01 7.49
N PHE A 521 -15.97 -28.30 7.25
CA PHE A 521 -16.65 -28.77 6.04
C PHE A 521 -18.08 -28.24 5.94
N GLN A 522 -18.83 -28.28 7.04
CA GLN A 522 -20.20 -27.77 7.06
C GLN A 522 -20.25 -26.26 6.78
N ALA A 523 -19.37 -25.47 7.40
CA ALA A 523 -19.27 -24.04 7.12
C ALA A 523 -18.94 -23.80 5.64
N ALA A 524 -18.01 -24.57 5.07
CA ALA A 524 -17.63 -24.44 3.67
C ALA A 524 -18.77 -24.79 2.69
N ARG A 525 -19.52 -25.87 2.95
CA ARG A 525 -20.70 -26.25 2.15
C ARG A 525 -21.75 -25.15 2.18
N LEU A 526 -22.05 -24.63 3.37
CA LEU A 526 -23.02 -23.55 3.55
C LEU A 526 -22.58 -22.26 2.84
N ALA A 527 -21.28 -21.94 2.81
CA ALA A 527 -20.77 -20.79 2.04
C ALA A 527 -21.06 -20.96 0.53
N LEU A 528 -20.70 -22.13 -0.04
CA LEU A 528 -20.93 -22.41 -1.46
C LEU A 528 -22.41 -22.47 -1.83
N GLN A 529 -23.24 -23.07 -0.98
CA GLN A 529 -24.70 -23.06 -1.16
C GLN A 529 -25.28 -21.65 -1.05
N SER A 530 -24.71 -20.79 -0.21
CA SER A 530 -25.12 -19.38 -0.12
C SER A 530 -24.80 -18.61 -1.40
N HIS A 531 -23.67 -18.89 -2.05
CA HIS A 531 -23.39 -18.35 -3.39
C HIS A 531 -24.43 -18.79 -4.43
N LEU A 532 -24.84 -20.06 -4.44
CA LEU A 532 -25.88 -20.56 -5.34
C LEU A 532 -27.25 -19.89 -5.08
N ARG A 533 -27.64 -19.80 -3.79
CA ARG A 533 -28.85 -19.10 -3.35
C ARG A 533 -28.84 -17.62 -3.75
N ALA A 534 -27.72 -16.92 -3.50
CA ALA A 534 -27.54 -15.55 -3.95
C ALA A 534 -27.69 -15.47 -5.46
N PHE A 535 -26.87 -16.18 -6.24
CA PHE A 535 -26.87 -16.12 -7.70
C PHE A 535 -28.25 -16.38 -8.32
N SER A 536 -29.02 -17.35 -7.80
CA SER A 536 -30.40 -17.61 -8.25
C SER A 536 -31.38 -16.47 -7.92
N GLY A 537 -31.15 -15.72 -6.85
CA GLY A 537 -31.90 -14.52 -6.52
C GLY A 537 -31.63 -13.35 -7.47
N TYR A 538 -30.47 -13.31 -8.13
CA TYR A 538 -30.10 -12.31 -9.13
C TYR A 538 -30.52 -12.77 -10.55
N GLY A 539 -31.25 -11.91 -11.27
CA GLY A 539 -31.71 -12.20 -12.64
C GLY A 539 -33.22 -12.48 -12.80
N GLY A 540 -33.99 -12.47 -11.70
CA GLY A 540 -35.46 -12.60 -11.74
C GLY A 540 -36.24 -11.27 -11.76
N GLN A 541 -35.61 -10.15 -11.39
CA GLN A 541 -36.22 -8.82 -11.34
C GLN A 541 -35.33 -7.77 -12.02
N LYS A 542 -35.95 -6.78 -12.68
CA LYS A 542 -35.26 -5.70 -13.41
C LYS A 542 -34.22 -4.92 -12.59
N MET A 543 -34.39 -4.87 -11.26
CA MET A 543 -33.54 -4.12 -10.33
C MET A 543 -32.22 -4.82 -9.95
N PHE A 544 -32.06 -6.13 -10.21
CA PHE A 544 -30.88 -6.88 -9.75
C PHE A 544 -30.40 -7.83 -10.84
N SER A 545 -29.30 -7.45 -11.48
CA SER A 545 -28.67 -8.23 -12.55
C SER A 545 -27.69 -9.25 -11.99
N LYS A 546 -27.32 -10.24 -12.80
CA LYS A 546 -26.18 -11.12 -12.46
C LYS A 546 -24.86 -10.35 -12.33
N ALA A 547 -24.73 -9.18 -12.95
CA ALA A 547 -23.60 -8.27 -12.74
C ALA A 547 -23.56 -7.76 -11.29
N ASP A 548 -24.71 -7.46 -10.69
CA ASP A 548 -24.78 -7.04 -9.29
C ASP A 548 -24.40 -8.17 -8.32
N TYR A 549 -24.71 -9.43 -8.63
CA TYR A 549 -24.16 -10.54 -7.83
C TYR A 549 -22.62 -10.55 -7.82
N ILE A 550 -22.02 -10.34 -8.99
CA ILE A 550 -20.57 -10.33 -9.15
C ILE A 550 -19.94 -9.16 -8.36
N ASP A 551 -20.51 -7.97 -8.53
CA ASP A 551 -20.07 -6.74 -7.86
C ASP A 551 -20.16 -6.87 -6.33
N TRP A 552 -21.28 -7.38 -5.81
CA TRP A 552 -21.57 -7.32 -4.38
C TRP A 552 -21.09 -8.56 -3.61
N ALA A 553 -21.26 -9.76 -4.17
CA ALA A 553 -21.03 -11.01 -3.46
C ALA A 553 -19.76 -11.75 -3.88
N LEU A 554 -19.45 -11.77 -5.18
CA LEU A 554 -18.32 -12.55 -5.68
C LEU A 554 -16.98 -11.94 -5.29
N HIS A 555 -16.76 -10.65 -5.57
CA HIS A 555 -15.46 -10.01 -5.37
C HIS A 555 -15.09 -9.75 -3.90
N ASN A 556 -16.08 -9.77 -3.01
CA ASN A 556 -15.89 -9.39 -1.61
C ASN A 556 -15.74 -10.58 -0.65
N SER A 557 -15.84 -11.81 -1.13
CA SER A 557 -15.78 -13.02 -0.29
C SER A 557 -14.53 -13.87 -0.57
N SER A 558 -14.04 -14.54 0.47
CA SER A 558 -12.99 -15.55 0.33
C SER A 558 -13.53 -16.81 -0.34
N PHE A 559 -12.76 -17.37 -1.28
CA PHE A 559 -13.02 -18.69 -1.87
C PHE A 559 -12.29 -19.84 -1.15
N THR A 560 -11.78 -19.60 0.07
CA THR A 560 -11.34 -20.67 0.98
C THR A 560 -12.34 -21.84 1.05
N PRO A 561 -13.67 -21.63 1.15
CA PRO A 561 -14.65 -22.72 1.12
C PRO A 561 -14.54 -23.65 -0.09
N PHE A 562 -14.21 -23.11 -1.27
CA PHE A 562 -14.04 -23.92 -2.48
C PHE A 562 -12.88 -24.89 -2.35
N VAL A 563 -11.74 -24.42 -1.81
CA VAL A 563 -10.56 -25.27 -1.52
C VAL A 563 -10.89 -26.33 -0.47
N VAL A 564 -11.65 -25.96 0.57
CA VAL A 564 -12.05 -26.90 1.63
C VAL A 564 -12.93 -28.03 1.09
N ILE A 565 -13.95 -27.71 0.29
CA ILE A 565 -14.84 -28.71 -0.31
C ILE A 565 -14.11 -29.54 -1.38
N PHE A 566 -13.18 -28.93 -2.12
CA PHE A 566 -12.30 -29.66 -3.01
C PHE A 566 -11.49 -30.74 -2.28
N LEU A 567 -10.79 -30.40 -1.20
CA LEU A 567 -10.02 -31.36 -0.40
C LEU A 567 -10.91 -32.44 0.21
N HIS A 568 -12.07 -32.05 0.76
CA HIS A 568 -13.04 -33.00 1.30
C HIS A 568 -13.55 -33.97 0.24
N SER A 569 -13.89 -33.47 -0.96
CA SER A 569 -14.47 -34.29 -2.02
C SER A 569 -13.55 -35.45 -2.40
N ILE A 570 -12.24 -35.23 -2.42
CA ILE A 570 -11.24 -36.25 -2.70
C ILE A 570 -11.06 -37.17 -1.49
N ALA A 571 -10.82 -36.60 -0.31
CA ALA A 571 -10.57 -37.36 0.93
C ALA A 571 -11.72 -38.30 1.29
N ALA A 572 -12.96 -37.85 1.14
CA ALA A 572 -14.18 -38.60 1.43
C ALA A 572 -14.76 -39.36 0.22
N ALA A 573 -14.14 -39.24 -0.97
CA ALA A 573 -14.69 -39.73 -2.24
C ALA A 573 -16.15 -39.28 -2.49
N SER A 574 -16.48 -38.04 -2.13
CA SER A 574 -17.84 -37.48 -2.14
C SER A 574 -18.19 -36.87 -3.49
N LEU A 575 -19.01 -37.59 -4.27
CA LEU A 575 -19.53 -37.08 -5.55
C LEU A 575 -20.52 -35.92 -5.35
N GLU A 576 -21.19 -35.85 -4.20
CA GLU A 576 -22.06 -34.73 -3.84
C GLU A 576 -21.27 -33.42 -3.76
N ASP A 577 -20.12 -33.44 -3.10
CA ASP A 577 -19.25 -32.27 -2.99
C ASP A 577 -18.64 -31.89 -4.36
N VAL A 578 -18.29 -32.86 -5.20
CA VAL A 578 -17.88 -32.60 -6.59
C VAL A 578 -19.00 -31.88 -7.36
N ASN A 579 -20.24 -32.37 -7.27
CA ASN A 579 -21.38 -31.75 -7.94
C ASN A 579 -21.66 -30.34 -7.40
N LEU A 580 -21.43 -30.08 -6.11
CA LEU A 580 -21.52 -28.74 -5.53
C LEU A 580 -20.48 -27.79 -6.12
N LEU A 581 -19.22 -28.21 -6.22
CA LEU A 581 -18.14 -27.42 -6.84
C LEU A 581 -18.48 -27.05 -8.29
N GLU A 582 -18.97 -28.01 -9.07
CA GLU A 582 -19.36 -27.77 -10.47
C GLU A 582 -20.55 -26.81 -10.62
N GLN A 583 -21.55 -26.91 -9.75
CA GLN A 583 -22.67 -25.97 -9.73
C GLN A 583 -22.18 -24.54 -9.47
N VAL A 584 -21.26 -24.36 -8.52
CA VAL A 584 -20.65 -23.05 -8.23
C VAL A 584 -19.85 -22.54 -9.43
N VAL A 585 -19.01 -23.39 -10.04
CA VAL A 585 -18.24 -23.03 -11.26
C VAL A 585 -19.16 -22.58 -12.40
N ASN A 586 -20.33 -23.21 -12.56
CA ASN A 586 -21.30 -22.79 -13.58
C ASN A 586 -21.82 -21.37 -13.34
N THR A 587 -21.94 -20.92 -12.08
CA THR A 587 -22.28 -19.52 -11.79
C THR A 587 -21.20 -18.55 -12.26
N PHE A 588 -19.92 -18.92 -12.11
CA PHE A 588 -18.79 -18.11 -12.58
C PHE A 588 -18.71 -18.10 -14.10
N ARG A 589 -19.08 -19.19 -14.79
CA ARG A 589 -19.14 -19.22 -16.25
C ARG A 589 -20.06 -18.12 -16.80
N SER A 590 -21.26 -17.99 -16.22
CA SER A 590 -22.17 -16.89 -16.59
C SER A 590 -21.61 -15.51 -16.25
N ALA A 591 -20.71 -15.41 -15.28
CA ALA A 591 -20.08 -14.16 -14.89
C ALA A 591 -18.99 -13.69 -15.85
N ARG A 592 -18.30 -14.60 -16.56
CA ARG A 592 -17.24 -14.29 -17.55
C ARG A 592 -17.73 -13.42 -18.70
N GLU A 593 -18.96 -13.66 -19.14
CA GLU A 593 -19.60 -12.88 -20.22
C GLU A 593 -19.89 -11.43 -19.82
N ILE A 594 -19.88 -11.15 -18.50
CA ILE A 594 -20.27 -9.87 -17.91
C ILE A 594 -19.03 -9.10 -17.43
N HIS A 595 -18.07 -9.80 -16.82
CA HIS A 595 -16.92 -9.16 -16.18
C HIS A 595 -15.61 -9.90 -16.49
N ALA A 596 -14.65 -9.19 -17.11
CA ALA A 596 -13.36 -9.75 -17.51
C ALA A 596 -12.56 -10.30 -16.32
N GLY A 597 -12.70 -9.71 -15.13
CA GLY A 597 -11.97 -10.17 -13.96
C GLY A 597 -12.56 -11.39 -13.24
N ALA A 598 -13.72 -11.88 -13.66
CA ALA A 598 -14.26 -13.18 -13.21
C ALA A 598 -13.59 -14.38 -13.93
N GLU A 599 -12.86 -14.12 -15.03
CA GLU A 599 -12.21 -15.13 -15.86
C GLU A 599 -11.21 -15.98 -15.06
N LYS A 600 -10.25 -15.32 -14.41
CA LYS A 600 -9.20 -16.00 -13.63
C LYS A 600 -9.79 -16.87 -12.52
N LEU A 601 -10.80 -16.36 -11.80
CA LEU A 601 -11.49 -17.11 -10.76
C LEU A 601 -12.23 -18.34 -11.32
N TYR A 602 -12.87 -18.21 -12.49
CA TYR A 602 -13.49 -19.34 -13.17
C TYR A 602 -12.46 -20.40 -13.57
N GLU A 603 -11.35 -20.03 -14.19
CA GLU A 603 -10.33 -20.98 -14.65
C GLU A 603 -9.74 -21.81 -13.51
N ILE A 604 -9.40 -21.13 -12.40
CA ILE A 604 -8.89 -21.76 -11.18
C ILE A 604 -9.92 -22.76 -10.63
N CYS A 605 -11.15 -22.30 -10.37
CA CYS A 605 -12.19 -23.14 -9.76
C CYS A 605 -12.64 -24.28 -10.67
N ASN A 606 -12.78 -24.03 -11.98
CA ASN A 606 -13.15 -25.05 -12.98
C ASN A 606 -12.11 -26.17 -13.04
N THR A 607 -10.83 -25.84 -12.92
CA THR A 607 -9.77 -26.86 -12.93
C THR A 607 -9.83 -27.73 -11.68
N PHE A 608 -10.03 -27.14 -10.49
CA PHE A 608 -10.22 -27.90 -9.25
C PHE A 608 -11.45 -28.81 -9.29
N ALA A 609 -12.59 -28.33 -9.79
CA ALA A 609 -13.79 -29.15 -9.93
C ALA A 609 -13.56 -30.35 -10.86
N ARG A 610 -12.94 -30.13 -12.03
CA ARG A 610 -12.58 -31.21 -12.97
C ARG A 610 -11.56 -32.18 -12.40
N LEU A 611 -10.61 -31.68 -11.60
CA LEU A 611 -9.61 -32.49 -10.94
C LEU A 611 -10.24 -33.40 -9.88
N ALA A 612 -11.08 -32.83 -9.01
CA ALA A 612 -11.81 -33.56 -7.99
C ALA A 612 -12.67 -34.67 -8.63
N ARG A 613 -13.43 -34.36 -9.70
CA ARG A 613 -14.22 -35.38 -10.41
C ARG A 613 -13.36 -36.56 -10.86
N ARG A 614 -12.25 -36.28 -11.55
CA ARG A 614 -11.34 -37.33 -12.04
C ARG A 614 -10.77 -38.18 -10.90
N MET A 615 -10.37 -37.56 -9.79
CA MET A 615 -9.78 -38.26 -8.65
C MET A 615 -10.81 -39.12 -7.90
N VAL A 616 -12.02 -38.60 -7.69
CA VAL A 616 -13.11 -39.35 -7.04
C VAL A 616 -13.58 -40.53 -7.90
N GLU A 617 -13.71 -40.34 -9.22
CA GLU A 617 -14.16 -41.39 -10.14
C GLU A 617 -13.09 -42.48 -10.35
N SER A 618 -11.80 -42.11 -10.36
CA SER A 618 -10.70 -43.07 -10.53
C SER A 618 -10.32 -43.79 -9.23
N ARG A 619 -10.75 -43.30 -8.06
CA ARG A 619 -10.29 -43.76 -6.72
C ARG A 619 -8.76 -43.79 -6.57
N ASN A 620 -8.04 -43.02 -7.37
CA ASN A 620 -6.58 -43.13 -7.53
C ASN A 620 -5.76 -42.19 -6.65
N THR A 621 -6.29 -41.71 -5.52
CA THR A 621 -5.51 -40.88 -4.60
C THR A 621 -6.22 -40.67 -3.27
N SER A 622 -5.53 -40.92 -2.18
CA SER A 622 -5.88 -40.39 -0.86
C SER A 622 -5.31 -38.96 -0.70
N VAL A 623 -5.99 -38.12 0.08
CA VAL A 623 -5.48 -36.80 0.49
C VAL A 623 -5.48 -36.78 2.00
N GLY A 624 -4.30 -36.61 2.61
CA GLY A 624 -4.14 -36.61 4.06
C GLY A 624 -4.67 -37.89 4.74
N MET A 625 -4.90 -37.81 6.05
CA MET A 625 -5.55 -38.88 6.83
C MET A 625 -7.00 -38.48 7.12
N TYR A 626 -7.94 -39.16 6.47
CA TYR A 626 -9.37 -38.93 6.64
C TYR A 626 -10.01 -39.96 7.58
N ASP A 627 -10.68 -39.49 8.64
CA ASP A 627 -11.48 -40.31 9.54
C ASP A 627 -12.97 -40.18 9.20
N GLN A 628 -13.55 -41.28 8.72
CA GLN A 628 -14.97 -41.37 8.37
C GLN A 628 -15.91 -41.26 9.57
N ASN A 629 -15.46 -41.62 10.78
CA ASN A 629 -16.34 -41.62 11.96
C ASN A 629 -16.57 -40.21 12.51
N THR A 630 -15.55 -39.36 12.42
CA THR A 630 -15.56 -37.98 12.93
C THR A 630 -15.71 -36.93 11.84
N ASP A 631 -15.75 -37.35 10.56
CA ASP A 631 -15.75 -36.47 9.39
C ASP A 631 -14.64 -35.42 9.49
N SER A 632 -13.40 -35.90 9.67
CA SER A 632 -12.22 -35.05 9.89
C SER A 632 -11.05 -35.45 9.03
N LEU A 633 -10.33 -34.45 8.51
CA LEU A 633 -9.18 -34.62 7.63
C LEU A 633 -7.94 -33.97 8.27
N GLN A 634 -6.88 -34.75 8.45
CA GLN A 634 -5.56 -34.23 8.82
C GLN A 634 -4.68 -34.12 7.59
N VAL A 635 -4.22 -32.91 7.28
CA VAL A 635 -3.41 -32.62 6.08
C VAL A 635 -1.96 -32.36 6.49
N PHE A 636 -0.97 -33.14 6.05
CA PHE A 636 0.40 -33.02 6.56
C PHE A 636 1.03 -31.66 6.23
N GLY A 637 1.41 -30.91 7.28
CA GLY A 637 2.12 -29.65 7.13
C GLY A 637 3.53 -29.85 6.60
N VAL A 638 4.00 -28.93 5.76
CA VAL A 638 5.43 -28.78 5.48
C VAL A 638 6.11 -28.44 6.81
N SER A 639 7.07 -29.25 7.23
CA SER A 639 7.94 -28.96 8.37
C SER A 639 8.71 -27.66 8.08
N GLU A 640 8.32 -26.55 8.71
CA GLU A 640 9.28 -25.49 9.03
C GLU A 640 10.11 -25.97 10.23
N GLY A 641 11.03 -26.89 9.99
CA GLY A 641 11.78 -27.54 11.06
C GLY A 641 12.59 -28.74 10.62
N VAL A 642 13.56 -28.54 9.71
CA VAL A 642 14.76 -29.38 9.75
C VAL A 642 15.61 -28.86 10.92
N PRO A 643 15.91 -29.68 11.94
CA PRO A 643 16.90 -29.29 12.94
C PRO A 643 18.28 -29.29 12.28
N LEU A 644 18.94 -28.12 12.26
CA LEU A 644 20.37 -28.03 11.97
C LEU A 644 21.15 -28.68 13.12
N SER A 645 21.25 -30.00 13.13
CA SER A 645 22.30 -30.70 13.85
C SER A 645 23.48 -30.88 12.90
N TRP A 646 24.45 -29.97 12.97
CA TRP A 646 25.75 -30.18 12.35
C TRP A 646 26.50 -31.25 13.14
N HIS A 647 26.63 -32.45 12.57
CA HIS A 647 27.77 -33.30 12.85
C HIS A 647 28.18 -34.08 11.60
N GLU A 648 29.46 -33.87 11.26
CA GLU A 648 30.23 -34.46 10.17
C GLU A 648 30.29 -35.99 10.24
N CYS A 649 30.30 -36.65 9.08
CA CYS A 649 31.25 -37.74 8.85
C CYS A 649 31.43 -37.97 7.35
N GLY A 650 32.67 -37.83 6.88
CA GLY A 650 33.04 -38.04 5.48
C GLY A 650 33.20 -39.51 5.11
N ALA A 651 33.17 -39.78 3.80
CA ALA A 651 33.95 -40.82 3.13
C ALA A 651 33.92 -40.57 1.61
N GLN A 652 35.09 -40.71 0.99
CA GLN A 652 35.37 -40.50 -0.43
C GLN A 652 34.65 -41.50 -1.36
N PRO A 653 34.46 -41.14 -2.64
CA PRO A 653 33.83 -41.99 -3.65
C PRO A 653 34.83 -42.94 -4.33
N SER A 654 34.48 -44.22 -4.44
CA SER A 654 35.09 -45.17 -5.36
C SER A 654 34.41 -45.08 -6.73
N GLY A 655 35.22 -44.87 -7.76
CA GLY A 655 34.80 -44.47 -9.10
C GLY A 655 34.17 -45.54 -9.99
N GLY A 656 33.64 -45.05 -11.12
CA GLY A 656 33.12 -45.83 -12.23
C GLY A 656 32.53 -44.91 -13.29
N ASN A 657 33.34 -44.55 -14.29
CA ASN A 657 32.98 -43.76 -15.46
C ASN A 657 31.91 -44.44 -16.32
N VAL A 658 30.91 -43.68 -16.79
CA VAL A 658 30.38 -43.76 -18.16
C VAL A 658 29.94 -42.35 -18.60
N GLU A 659 30.45 -41.93 -19.76
CA GLU A 659 30.31 -40.62 -20.41
C GLU A 659 28.95 -40.39 -21.08
N GLY A 660 28.56 -39.13 -21.26
CA GLY A 660 27.47 -38.73 -22.15
C GLY A 660 27.02 -37.27 -22.03
N ASP A 661 27.83 -36.35 -22.57
CA ASP A 661 27.51 -35.02 -23.12
C ASP A 661 26.70 -33.97 -22.34
N GLY A 662 27.39 -32.89 -21.94
CA GLY A 662 27.15 -31.60 -22.60
C GLY A 662 26.31 -30.53 -21.88
N PHE A 663 26.68 -30.08 -20.67
CA PHE A 663 26.50 -28.66 -20.26
C PHE A 663 27.23 -28.32 -18.94
N THR A 664 28.55 -28.12 -18.94
CA THR A 664 29.24 -27.48 -17.79
C THR A 664 30.45 -26.69 -18.26
N GLY A 665 30.35 -25.36 -18.14
CA GLY A 665 31.47 -24.45 -18.31
C GLY A 665 31.00 -23.01 -18.25
N PHE A 666 30.75 -22.50 -17.05
CA PHE A 666 30.95 -21.11 -16.59
C PHE A 666 30.29 -20.92 -15.22
N LEU A 667 30.89 -21.50 -14.18
CA LEU A 667 30.78 -20.99 -12.82
C LEU A 667 32.18 -21.02 -12.22
N ASN A 668 32.89 -19.91 -12.36
CA ASN A 668 34.02 -19.58 -11.50
C ASN A 668 33.62 -18.35 -10.69
N ASP A 669 33.67 -18.53 -9.37
CA ASP A 669 34.22 -17.60 -8.38
C ASP A 669 33.84 -16.12 -8.52
N ASP A 670 32.58 -15.79 -8.22
CA ASP A 670 32.27 -14.54 -7.49
C ASP A 670 30.88 -14.54 -6.82
N MET A 671 30.35 -15.71 -6.47
CA MET A 671 29.01 -15.86 -5.85
C MET A 671 29.03 -16.46 -4.44
N THR A 672 30.18 -16.49 -3.79
CA THR A 672 30.30 -16.82 -2.36
C THR A 672 30.56 -15.60 -1.49
N SER A 673 30.96 -14.46 -2.05
CA SER A 673 31.03 -13.18 -1.32
C SER A 673 29.65 -12.56 -1.13
N ILE A 674 28.74 -12.73 -2.10
CA ILE A 674 27.39 -12.15 -2.07
C ILE A 674 26.44 -12.86 -1.07
N LEU A 675 26.64 -14.17 -0.84
CA LEU A 675 25.82 -14.95 0.10
C LEU A 675 26.21 -14.73 1.57
N ALA A 676 27.41 -14.22 1.86
CA ALA A 676 27.86 -13.95 3.22
C ALA A 676 27.26 -12.64 3.78
N ASP A 677 26.99 -11.65 2.92
CA ASP A 677 26.41 -10.37 3.32
C ASP A 677 24.90 -10.46 3.58
N TRP A 678 24.20 -11.39 2.92
CA TRP A 678 22.76 -11.58 3.08
C TRP A 678 22.36 -12.24 4.41
N ILE A 679 23.23 -13.08 4.99
CA ILE A 679 22.93 -13.81 6.24
C ILE A 679 23.03 -12.90 7.49
N ASN A 680 23.76 -11.78 7.43
CA ASN A 680 23.94 -10.88 8.57
C ASN A 680 22.91 -9.74 8.67
N GLY A 681 21.91 -9.70 7.80
CA GLY A 681 20.78 -8.78 7.93
C GLY A 681 21.12 -7.30 7.70
N GLN A 682 22.04 -6.99 6.78
CA GLN A 682 22.04 -5.68 6.14
C GLN A 682 21.19 -5.73 4.86
N PRO A 683 20.27 -4.78 4.66
CA PRO A 683 19.43 -4.76 3.47
C PRO A 683 20.27 -4.44 2.21
N PRO A 684 19.89 -4.96 1.04
CA PRO A 684 20.49 -4.57 -0.24
C PRO A 684 20.20 -3.08 -0.53
N ASP A 685 21.25 -2.39 -0.93
CA ASP A 685 21.35 -0.93 -1.12
C ASP A 685 20.63 -0.44 -2.40
N MET A 686 19.34 -0.79 -2.54
CA MET A 686 18.52 -0.41 -3.71
C MET A 686 17.27 0.42 -3.35
N PHE A 687 16.98 0.61 -2.06
CA PHE A 687 15.89 1.50 -1.58
C PHE A 687 16.35 2.58 -0.61
N THR A 688 17.66 2.78 -0.48
CA THR A 688 18.30 3.93 0.14
C THR A 688 18.85 4.83 -0.96
N MET A 689 17.96 5.43 -1.77
CA MET A 689 18.32 6.75 -2.30
C MET A 689 18.06 7.75 -1.18
N ASP A 690 18.98 7.79 -0.22
CA ASP A 690 19.16 8.98 0.60
C ASP A 690 19.63 10.08 -0.36
N PHE A 691 18.68 10.83 -0.92
CA PHE A 691 18.97 12.11 -1.54
C PHE A 691 19.29 13.13 -0.43
N GLU A 692 20.28 12.84 0.41
CA GLU A 692 20.79 13.80 1.38
C GLU A 692 21.74 14.75 0.64
N VAL A 693 21.17 15.61 -0.20
CA VAL A 693 21.91 16.68 -0.86
C VAL A 693 22.29 17.70 0.20
N SER A 694 23.58 17.70 0.54
CA SER A 694 24.13 18.62 1.54
C SER A 694 24.11 20.06 1.02
N ILE A 695 23.95 21.06 1.89
CA ILE A 695 24.01 22.47 1.48
C ILE A 695 25.40 22.98 1.78
N ALA A 696 26.14 23.43 0.76
CA ALA A 696 27.44 24.03 0.97
C ALA A 696 27.30 25.30 1.84
N GLY A 697 28.16 25.48 2.85
CA GLY A 697 28.09 26.61 3.78
C GLY A 697 28.21 27.99 3.10
N GLU A 698 28.80 28.03 1.91
CA GLU A 698 28.83 29.20 1.05
C GLU A 698 27.45 29.64 0.57
N CYS A 699 26.48 28.74 0.39
CA CYS A 699 25.13 29.08 -0.04
C CYS A 699 24.40 29.94 1.00
N ILE A 700 24.54 29.57 2.28
CA ILE A 700 23.98 30.34 3.41
C ILE A 700 24.68 31.69 3.52
N THR A 701 26.00 31.72 3.32
CA THR A 701 26.80 32.95 3.36
C THR A 701 26.40 33.91 2.23
N ALA A 702 26.25 33.40 1.00
CA ALA A 702 25.83 34.16 -0.17
C ALA A 702 24.39 34.69 0.00
N ALA A 703 23.44 33.86 0.46
CA ALA A 703 22.08 34.31 0.72
C ALA A 703 22.00 35.38 1.83
N ASN A 704 22.81 35.26 2.89
CA ASN A 704 22.90 36.28 3.93
C ASN A 704 23.52 37.58 3.43
N SER A 705 24.41 37.54 2.42
CA SER A 705 25.01 38.75 1.85
C SER A 705 23.98 39.69 1.22
N LEU A 706 22.85 39.18 0.67
CA LEU A 706 21.72 40.03 0.23
C LEU A 706 21.15 40.88 1.38
N ARG A 707 21.02 40.29 2.57
CA ARG A 707 20.38 40.92 3.74
C ARG A 707 21.25 41.96 4.42
N PHE A 708 22.57 41.73 4.42
CA PHE A 708 23.51 42.52 5.22
C PHE A 708 24.39 43.46 4.39
N SER A 709 24.47 43.30 3.07
CA SER A 709 25.25 44.22 2.22
C SER A 709 24.56 45.59 2.09
N LYS A 710 25.29 46.66 2.43
CA LYS A 710 24.86 48.06 2.29
C LYS A 710 25.86 48.80 1.41
N GLY A 711 25.38 49.63 0.49
CA GLY A 711 26.21 50.44 -0.42
C GLY A 711 25.94 50.18 -1.91
N PRO A 712 26.72 50.79 -2.82
CA PRO A 712 26.51 50.73 -4.27
C PRO A 712 26.77 49.35 -4.90
N ASN A 713 27.37 48.41 -4.15
CA ASN A 713 27.64 47.05 -4.58
C ASN A 713 26.79 46.00 -3.82
N ARG A 714 25.56 46.38 -3.44
CA ARG A 714 24.60 45.49 -2.77
C ARG A 714 24.25 44.32 -3.69
N VAL A 715 24.38 43.10 -3.18
CA VAL A 715 23.98 41.89 -3.89
C VAL A 715 22.46 41.90 -4.07
N LYS A 716 22.00 41.69 -5.31
CA LYS A 716 20.59 41.70 -5.70
C LYS A 716 20.01 40.30 -5.82
N TYR A 717 20.81 39.34 -6.26
CA TYR A 717 20.39 37.96 -6.32
C TYR A 717 21.55 36.98 -6.19
N VAL A 718 21.19 35.76 -5.80
CA VAL A 718 22.07 34.58 -5.80
C VAL A 718 21.31 33.44 -6.46
N ILE A 719 21.97 32.75 -7.40
CA ILE A 719 21.47 31.54 -8.05
C ILE A 719 22.26 30.35 -7.50
N PHE A 720 21.56 29.26 -7.21
CA PHE A 720 22.11 28.01 -6.72
C PHE A 720 21.77 26.88 -7.69
N LYS A 721 22.70 25.92 -7.76
CA LYS A 721 22.48 24.65 -8.44
C LYS A 721 22.87 23.50 -7.54
N ILE A 722 22.28 22.34 -7.78
CA ILE A 722 22.83 21.07 -7.30
C ILE A 722 24.06 20.75 -8.14
N SER A 723 25.15 20.35 -7.49
CA SER A 723 26.42 20.00 -8.12
C SER A 723 26.25 18.84 -9.11
N ASP A 724 27.14 18.73 -10.09
CA ASP A 724 26.99 17.80 -11.21
C ASP A 724 27.16 16.31 -10.80
N ASP A 725 27.67 16.09 -9.58
CA ASP A 725 27.76 14.82 -8.86
C ASP A 725 26.52 14.52 -7.99
N GLU A 726 25.54 15.43 -7.97
CA GLU A 726 24.26 15.33 -7.27
C GLU A 726 24.36 15.27 -5.73
N GLN A 727 25.51 15.64 -5.14
CA GLN A 727 25.77 15.49 -3.69
C GLN A 727 25.55 16.77 -2.87
N SER A 728 25.57 17.95 -3.51
CA SER A 728 25.49 19.20 -2.76
C SER A 728 24.81 20.34 -3.52
N VAL A 729 24.16 21.25 -2.79
CA VAL A 729 23.76 22.56 -3.33
C VAL A 729 24.97 23.49 -3.25
N VAL A 730 25.33 24.10 -4.37
CA VAL A 730 26.43 25.05 -4.53
C VAL A 730 25.94 26.38 -5.10
N VAL A 731 26.70 27.46 -4.88
CA VAL A 731 26.41 28.77 -5.48
C VAL A 731 26.84 28.74 -6.94
N GLU A 732 25.92 29.02 -7.86
CA GLU A 732 26.23 29.15 -9.28
C GLU A 732 26.60 30.59 -9.64
N GLU A 733 25.83 31.56 -9.15
CA GLU A 733 26.04 32.97 -9.47
C GLU A 733 25.62 33.87 -8.30
N THR A 734 26.35 34.97 -8.10
CA THR A 734 25.99 36.05 -7.18
C THR A 734 26.19 37.38 -7.91
N SER A 735 25.18 38.24 -7.92
CA SER A 735 25.22 39.47 -8.73
C SER A 735 24.62 40.67 -8.00
N SER A 736 25.17 41.86 -8.25
CA SER A 736 24.64 43.16 -7.82
C SER A 736 23.81 43.86 -8.91
N GLY A 737 23.58 43.19 -10.05
CA GLY A 737 22.80 43.75 -11.16
C GLY A 737 21.36 44.07 -10.75
N THR A 738 20.87 45.26 -11.13
CA THR A 738 19.53 45.74 -10.79
C THR A 738 18.47 45.40 -11.83
N ASP A 739 18.87 44.87 -12.98
CA ASP A 739 17.97 44.47 -14.05
C ASP A 739 17.39 43.07 -13.80
N TYR A 740 16.07 43.00 -13.68
CA TYR A 740 15.34 41.76 -13.44
C TYR A 740 15.39 40.82 -14.64
N GLU A 741 15.37 41.35 -15.87
CA GLU A 741 15.35 40.48 -17.05
C GLU A 741 16.67 39.73 -17.20
N THR A 742 17.80 40.38 -16.87
CA THR A 742 19.10 39.70 -16.78
C THR A 742 19.05 38.52 -15.80
N PHE A 743 18.44 38.68 -14.62
CA PHE A 743 18.26 37.60 -13.65
C PHE A 743 17.37 36.47 -14.19
N ARG A 744 16.22 36.82 -14.78
CA ARG A 744 15.27 35.87 -15.37
C ARG A 744 15.93 35.04 -16.47
N GLN A 745 16.64 35.68 -17.40
CA GLN A 745 17.35 34.99 -18.48
C GLN A 745 18.42 34.03 -17.95
N ARG A 746 19.12 34.37 -16.86
CA ARG A 746 20.08 33.47 -16.22
C ARG A 746 19.43 32.19 -15.70
N LEU A 747 18.29 32.28 -15.03
CA LEU A 747 17.53 31.11 -14.58
C LEU A 747 17.05 30.26 -15.75
N LEU A 748 16.46 30.88 -16.79
CA LEU A 748 15.92 30.18 -17.96
C LEU A 748 16.99 29.49 -18.81
N SER A 749 18.21 30.06 -18.86
CA SER A 749 19.34 29.50 -19.62
C SER A 749 20.09 28.35 -18.92
N GLY A 750 19.66 27.97 -17.71
CA GLY A 750 20.31 26.92 -16.93
C GLY A 750 20.26 25.56 -17.63
N VAL A 751 21.42 24.97 -17.87
CA VAL A 751 21.56 23.63 -18.46
C VAL A 751 22.35 22.68 -17.57
N ASP A 752 22.19 21.38 -17.79
CA ASP A 752 22.99 20.32 -17.17
C ASP A 752 24.29 20.06 -17.96
N LYS A 753 25.12 19.13 -17.47
CA LYS A 753 26.36 18.69 -18.13
C LYS A 753 26.15 18.09 -19.53
N SER A 754 24.92 17.70 -19.86
CA SER A 754 24.53 17.12 -21.15
C SER A 754 23.87 18.15 -22.07
N GLY A 755 23.76 19.42 -21.66
CA GLY A 755 23.17 20.51 -22.44
C GLY A 755 21.65 20.55 -22.40
N ASN A 756 20.99 19.76 -21.54
CA ASN A 756 19.53 19.80 -21.38
C ASN A 756 19.12 20.90 -20.39
N PRO A 757 17.91 21.48 -20.51
CA PRO A 757 17.38 22.40 -19.51
C PRO A 757 17.44 21.79 -18.11
N ALA A 758 17.94 22.56 -17.15
CA ALA A 758 18.18 22.08 -15.79
C ALA A 758 17.56 23.02 -14.74
N PRO A 759 17.01 22.48 -13.64
CA PRO A 759 16.44 23.29 -12.57
C PRO A 759 17.49 24.18 -11.89
N ARG A 760 17.03 25.27 -11.25
CA ARG A 760 17.84 26.20 -10.45
C ARG A 760 17.04 26.72 -9.26
N TYR A 761 17.72 27.03 -8.16
CA TYR A 761 17.13 27.84 -7.10
C TYR A 761 17.69 29.26 -7.18
N ALA A 762 16.94 30.23 -6.69
CA ALA A 762 17.46 31.57 -6.50
C ALA A 762 16.87 32.26 -5.28
N VAL A 763 17.60 33.26 -4.80
CA VAL A 763 17.11 34.24 -3.84
C VAL A 763 17.29 35.61 -4.47
N TYR A 764 16.22 36.39 -4.54
CA TYR A 764 16.19 37.70 -5.21
C TYR A 764 15.58 38.77 -4.29
N ASP A 765 16.20 39.94 -4.20
CA ASP A 765 15.68 41.11 -3.46
C ASP A 765 14.81 41.99 -4.37
N VAL A 766 13.49 41.83 -4.24
CA VAL A 766 12.49 42.59 -4.98
C VAL A 766 12.29 43.96 -4.32
N ASP A 767 12.64 45.02 -5.04
CA ASP A 767 12.31 46.39 -4.66
C ASP A 767 10.95 46.78 -5.27
N TYR A 768 10.05 47.31 -4.45
CA TYR A 768 8.75 47.80 -4.89
C TYR A 768 8.35 49.08 -4.18
N ASP A 769 7.48 49.86 -4.82
CA ASP A 769 6.98 51.14 -4.31
C ASP A 769 5.48 51.03 -4.01
N LEU A 770 5.09 51.38 -2.79
CA LEU A 770 3.69 51.40 -2.36
C LEU A 770 3.07 52.81 -2.49
N GLY A 771 3.74 53.73 -3.19
CA GLY A 771 3.27 55.11 -3.35
C GLY A 771 3.46 55.90 -2.06
N GLU A 772 2.36 56.21 -1.35
CA GLU A 772 2.41 57.01 -0.11
C GLU A 772 3.13 56.28 1.05
N ASP A 773 3.10 54.94 1.06
CA ASP A 773 3.73 54.10 2.10
C ASP A 773 5.24 53.86 1.87
N GLY A 774 5.78 54.43 0.78
CA GLY A 774 7.19 54.44 0.42
C GLY A 774 7.72 53.13 -0.17
N LYS A 775 9.02 53.15 -0.50
CA LYS A 775 9.75 52.03 -1.11
C LYS A 775 10.08 50.95 -0.08
N ARG A 776 9.85 49.68 -0.45
CA ARG A 776 10.14 48.50 0.35
C ARG A 776 11.01 47.53 -0.46
N THR A 777 11.77 46.70 0.24
CA THR A 777 12.48 45.56 -0.35
C THR A 777 12.04 44.29 0.34
N LYS A 778 11.74 43.23 -0.42
CA LYS A 778 11.42 41.90 0.10
C LYS A 778 12.25 40.85 -0.62
N THR A 779 12.90 40.00 0.15
CA THR A 779 13.64 38.85 -0.37
C THR A 779 12.67 37.71 -0.70
N VAL A 780 12.74 37.19 -1.93
CA VAL A 780 11.92 36.08 -2.43
C VAL A 780 12.81 34.90 -2.80
N PHE A 781 12.41 33.69 -2.39
CA PHE A 781 13.02 32.44 -2.82
C PHE A 781 12.30 31.93 -4.06
N VAL A 782 13.05 31.58 -5.09
CA VAL A 782 12.56 31.11 -6.38
C VAL A 782 13.06 29.69 -6.62
N SER A 783 12.15 28.77 -6.94
CA SER A 783 12.46 27.42 -7.40
C SER A 783 12.06 27.31 -8.87
N TRP A 784 13.04 27.34 -9.78
CA TRP A 784 12.85 27.17 -11.22
C TRP A 784 13.06 25.70 -11.61
N VAL A 785 12.00 25.03 -12.09
CA VAL A 785 12.03 23.61 -12.47
C VAL A 785 11.38 23.45 -13.86
N PRO A 786 12.13 23.63 -14.95
CA PRO A 786 11.56 23.59 -16.29
C PRO A 786 10.96 22.22 -16.59
N ILE A 787 9.78 22.19 -17.21
CA ILE A 787 9.03 20.95 -17.46
C ILE A 787 9.81 19.92 -18.29
N ASN A 788 10.69 20.42 -19.17
CA ASN A 788 11.54 19.64 -20.07
C ASN A 788 12.85 19.15 -19.42
N ALA A 789 13.09 19.42 -18.14
CA ALA A 789 14.24 18.87 -17.42
C ALA A 789 14.09 17.35 -17.19
N PRO A 790 15.22 16.60 -17.14
CA PRO A 790 15.21 15.18 -16.79
C PRO A 790 14.44 14.90 -15.48
N ILE A 791 13.58 13.87 -15.48
CA ILE A 791 12.72 13.51 -14.33
C ILE A 791 13.54 13.35 -13.04
N LYS A 792 14.71 12.72 -13.14
CA LYS A 792 15.63 12.54 -12.01
C LYS A 792 16.03 13.88 -11.36
N LEU A 793 16.40 14.88 -12.17
CA LEU A 793 16.77 16.21 -11.68
C LEU A 793 15.57 16.95 -11.11
N ARG A 794 14.39 16.82 -11.73
CA ARG A 794 13.15 17.41 -11.20
C ARG A 794 12.81 16.84 -9.81
N MET A 795 12.94 15.53 -9.61
CA MET A 795 12.74 14.89 -8.31
C MET A 795 13.79 15.32 -7.28
N LEU A 796 15.06 15.39 -7.67
CA LEU A 796 16.17 15.80 -6.80
C LEU A 796 16.05 17.26 -6.32
N TYR A 797 15.66 18.16 -7.21
CA TYR A 797 15.40 19.56 -6.84
C TYR A 797 14.09 19.71 -6.03
N ALA A 798 13.08 18.88 -6.27
CA ALA A 798 11.87 18.90 -5.43
C ALA A 798 12.16 18.46 -3.99
N SER A 799 12.93 17.39 -3.80
CA SER A 799 13.26 16.86 -2.47
C SER A 799 14.19 17.78 -1.66
N THR A 800 15.10 18.50 -2.33
CA THR A 800 16.11 19.37 -1.68
C THR A 800 15.58 20.77 -1.35
N MET A 801 14.49 21.20 -1.98
CA MET A 801 13.98 22.58 -1.94
C MET A 801 13.71 23.09 -0.52
N GLU A 802 12.93 22.35 0.28
CA GLU A 802 12.54 22.77 1.63
C GLU A 802 13.75 22.88 2.57
N TYR A 803 14.73 22.00 2.40
CA TYR A 803 15.97 22.05 3.18
C TYR A 803 16.79 23.31 2.87
N LEU A 804 16.94 23.66 1.58
CA LEU A 804 17.63 24.88 1.17
C LEU A 804 16.90 26.14 1.61
N LYS A 805 15.59 26.23 1.34
CA LYS A 805 14.74 27.37 1.71
C LYS A 805 14.80 27.68 3.21
N LYS A 806 14.74 26.64 4.05
CA LYS A 806 14.88 26.77 5.51
C LYS A 806 16.28 27.24 5.91
N SER A 807 17.32 26.74 5.25
CA SER A 807 18.71 27.10 5.52
C SER A 807 19.06 28.54 5.14
N VAL A 808 18.48 29.07 4.06
CA VAL A 808 18.61 30.49 3.67
C VAL A 808 17.61 31.41 4.38
N ASN A 809 16.69 30.84 5.17
CA ASN A 809 15.74 31.52 6.06
C ASN A 809 14.83 32.54 5.35
N VAL A 810 14.39 32.27 4.12
CA VAL A 810 13.51 33.16 3.33
C VAL A 810 12.06 32.68 3.42
N GLY A 811 11.16 33.56 3.87
CA GLY A 811 9.75 33.20 4.10
C GLY A 811 8.83 33.33 2.88
N VAL A 812 9.20 34.15 1.89
CA VAL A 812 8.41 34.35 0.66
C VAL A 812 8.95 33.45 -0.44
N PHE A 813 8.07 32.76 -1.16
CA PHE A 813 8.43 31.65 -2.02
C PHE A 813 7.63 31.66 -3.33
N ILE A 814 8.30 31.35 -4.43
CA ILE A 814 7.74 31.11 -5.76
C ILE A 814 8.29 29.80 -6.29
N HIS A 815 7.40 28.92 -6.77
CA HIS A 815 7.74 27.80 -7.63
C HIS A 815 7.35 28.17 -9.05
N ALA A 816 8.23 27.92 -10.01
CA ALA A 816 8.02 28.23 -11.42
C ALA A 816 8.46 27.03 -12.27
N ASP A 817 7.57 26.56 -13.13
CA ASP A 817 7.82 25.52 -14.13
C ASP A 817 7.63 26.01 -15.57
N ASP A 818 7.03 27.21 -15.75
CA ASP A 818 7.01 27.98 -16.99
C ASP A 818 7.68 29.39 -16.82
N ALA A 819 8.20 29.93 -17.92
CA ALA A 819 8.82 31.25 -17.96
C ALA A 819 7.84 32.40 -17.67
N GLU A 820 6.52 32.16 -17.82
CA GLU A 820 5.43 33.10 -17.46
C GLU A 820 5.31 33.29 -15.94
N ASP A 821 5.59 32.26 -15.13
CA ASP A 821 5.56 32.33 -13.66
C ASP A 821 6.62 33.28 -13.09
N LEU A 822 7.66 33.53 -13.88
CA LEU A 822 8.78 34.42 -13.55
C LEU A 822 8.62 35.81 -14.18
N GLU A 823 7.44 36.19 -14.69
CA GLU A 823 7.20 37.57 -15.10
C GLU A 823 7.28 38.55 -13.92
N TRP A 824 7.73 39.78 -14.18
CA TRP A 824 7.91 40.79 -13.14
C TRP A 824 6.61 41.06 -12.35
N GLY A 825 5.45 40.99 -13.01
CA GLY A 825 4.15 41.16 -12.35
C GLY A 825 3.89 40.10 -11.27
N GLN A 826 4.22 38.84 -11.52
CA GLN A 826 4.07 37.75 -10.54
C GLN A 826 5.05 37.90 -9.37
N MET A 827 6.30 38.24 -9.69
CA MET A 827 7.35 38.51 -8.69
C MET A 827 6.95 39.68 -7.76
N LEU A 828 6.40 40.75 -8.34
CA LEU A 828 5.93 41.93 -7.62
C LEU A 828 4.72 41.65 -6.74
N ASN A 829 3.75 40.89 -7.27
CA ASN A 829 2.55 40.47 -6.55
C ASN A 829 2.92 39.67 -5.29
N VAL A 830 3.80 38.68 -5.44
CA VAL A 830 4.26 37.83 -4.33
C VAL A 830 5.12 38.60 -3.32
N ALA A 831 5.99 39.51 -3.76
CA ALA A 831 6.83 40.30 -2.87
C ALA A 831 6.04 41.34 -2.04
N SER A 832 4.97 41.88 -2.62
CA SER A 832 4.14 42.94 -2.02
C SER A 832 2.86 42.44 -1.34
N ASP A 833 2.57 41.14 -1.41
CA ASP A 833 1.31 40.55 -0.94
C ASP A 833 0.09 41.20 -1.65
N GLY A 834 0.24 41.44 -2.97
CA GLY A 834 -0.77 42.06 -3.85
C GLY A 834 -0.95 43.57 -3.69
N LYS A 835 -0.08 44.26 -2.95
CA LYS A 835 -0.25 45.69 -2.63
C LYS A 835 0.46 46.64 -3.61
N ALA A 836 1.48 46.16 -4.31
CA ALA A 836 2.13 46.91 -5.38
C ALA A 836 1.50 46.54 -6.72
N LYS A 837 1.27 47.54 -7.57
CA LYS A 837 0.68 47.38 -8.91
C LYS A 837 1.70 47.60 -10.01
#